data_AF-A0A2G2LMY5-F1
#
_entry.id   AF-A0A2G2LMY5-F1
#
_cell.length_a   1.000
_cell.length_b   1.000
_cell.length_c   1.000
_cell.angle_alpha   90.00
_cell.angle_beta   90.00
_cell.angle_gamma   90.00
#
_symmetry.space_group_name_H-M   'P 1'
#
loop_
_entity.id
_entity.type
_entity.pdbx_description
1 polymer ?
#
loop_
_entity_poly.entity_id
_entity_poly.type
_entity_poly.pdbx_seq_one_letter_code
_entity_poly.pdbx_strand_id
1 'polypeptide(L)'
;MAENTATKSRNQAFLAQHERQRLAKLCNRAIDLRGKVAGECQAYQFGGKTHYLDDRAYLIAKQLLERFNGRYTFGVYESVLKALKTLSAKDESTIEKKVEFILSRSRYEVQLIPFSGQLQRKESRIIFATPVVLHVDDVLYHGATMDITSGAISVALKRVSTLEKGDKLLVSFPELSTHAELRLLVKIPYSVLVIEHDDLRTRLILLRDRDCNKEVMQQLELWCKQHNSPEYLDLDNELFNLACSYYQHLYCRTLTSPQFWLNPNDPQDPIKAFQLVPTSESTLDPFRKEKDVDLSLLPFTEIVTEQSDLLLQISSQGVYVARRDDASQMASLLDNHLLQESSHIFLLKIQKININTVDFEYEISKIAEDTPDYANNLERRLNDIGIIASVTNISSCCTMLEQSSSESVITIVPPWQGKTTIPSYFKHTISREKSRYLIRTSIQILANGTKFQATTVDVSSSGLALSLPRDIALTLGSRVAIDFVRWQQQTSNVKLTELSYFVRSCRFWNGETHIGLERDKVGTTFSVNQFFTATIKRNKAQLFKDNQDTIISQESEIFGSLLGQYLTTIPFYLGMDDDNKRILQAVISTHNTHDNTLWLAFQNLVTMMSELLNSPPDNTNDSIHFGIYCYQDNSGNWHIKTDHELSSTNEKSVFINRALTSEHHHFFHCRLCPVKYTWFAQETELNRQLLNLRNHSPHKVKQMKSIFLSFFAVGELTGITDIISANYTNK
;
A
#
# COMPACT_ATOMS: atom_id res chain seq x y z
N MET A 1 21.21 -52.45 51.39
CA MET A 1 20.50 -51.84 50.22
C MET A 1 21.07 -52.24 48.85
N ALA A 2 22.20 -52.96 48.72
CA ALA A 2 22.81 -53.32 47.43
C ALA A 2 22.28 -54.62 46.77
N GLU A 3 21.82 -55.60 47.54
CA GLU A 3 21.30 -56.87 46.99
C GLU A 3 19.96 -56.70 46.23
N ASN A 4 19.10 -55.80 46.71
CA ASN A 4 17.76 -55.59 46.14
C ASN A 4 17.82 -54.89 44.75
N THR A 5 18.90 -54.16 44.47
CA THR A 5 19.17 -53.51 43.19
C THR A 5 19.65 -54.52 42.13
N ALA A 6 20.42 -55.54 42.53
CA ALA A 6 20.92 -56.58 41.64
C ALA A 6 19.81 -57.54 41.17
N THR A 7 18.89 -57.93 42.06
CA THR A 7 17.75 -58.79 41.71
C THR A 7 16.74 -58.05 40.82
N LYS A 8 16.48 -56.76 41.08
CA LYS A 8 15.68 -55.90 40.18
C LYS A 8 16.31 -55.78 38.79
N SER A 9 17.63 -55.56 38.71
CA SER A 9 18.36 -55.49 37.44
C SER A 9 18.26 -56.80 36.64
N ARG A 10 18.41 -57.95 37.31
CA ARG A 10 18.32 -59.28 36.66
C ARG A 10 16.89 -59.60 36.17
N ASN A 11 15.87 -59.21 36.94
CA ASN A 11 14.47 -59.34 36.52
C ASN A 11 14.14 -58.39 35.35
N GLN A 12 14.67 -57.16 35.37
CA GLN A 12 14.53 -56.23 34.24
C GLN A 12 15.20 -56.76 32.97
N ALA A 13 16.40 -57.36 33.10
CA ALA A 13 17.09 -57.97 31.97
C ALA A 13 16.32 -59.18 31.40
N PHE A 14 15.74 -60.02 32.27
CA PHE A 14 14.91 -61.15 31.87
C PHE A 14 13.62 -60.71 31.17
N LEU A 15 12.90 -59.72 31.72
CA LEU A 15 11.72 -59.14 31.09
C LEU A 15 12.06 -58.47 29.75
N ALA A 16 13.17 -57.76 29.66
CA ALA A 16 13.64 -57.15 28.41
C ALA A 16 13.98 -58.21 27.35
N GLN A 17 14.56 -59.34 27.76
CA GLN A 17 14.85 -60.46 26.85
C GLN A 17 13.56 -61.12 26.32
N HIS A 18 12.59 -61.38 27.20
CA HIS A 18 11.30 -61.95 26.81
C HIS A 18 10.51 -60.98 25.91
N GLU A 19 10.57 -59.68 26.19
CA GLU A 19 9.95 -58.65 25.35
C GLU A 19 10.61 -58.56 23.97
N ARG A 20 11.95 -58.63 23.89
CA ARG A 20 12.66 -58.71 22.59
C ARG A 20 12.22 -59.94 21.79
N GLN A 21 12.05 -61.09 22.43
CA GLN A 21 11.55 -62.31 21.77
C GLN A 21 10.11 -62.15 21.28
N ARG A 22 9.23 -61.50 22.06
CA ARG A 22 7.86 -61.19 21.66
C ARG A 22 7.83 -60.28 20.43
N LEU A 23 8.57 -59.18 20.45
CA LEU A 23 8.63 -58.21 19.37
C LEU A 23 9.26 -58.78 18.08
N ALA A 24 10.09 -59.82 18.18
CA ALA A 24 10.67 -60.50 17.03
C ALA A 24 9.74 -61.53 16.35
N LYS A 25 8.59 -61.89 16.96
CA LYS A 25 7.62 -62.81 16.36
C LYS A 25 6.89 -62.17 15.18
N LEU A 26 6.58 -62.98 14.16
CA LEU A 26 5.80 -62.53 13.00
C LEU A 26 4.42 -62.02 13.42
N CYS A 27 4.02 -60.88 12.85
CA CYS A 27 2.72 -60.28 13.14
C CYS A 27 1.69 -60.71 12.09
N ASN A 28 0.53 -61.16 12.56
CA ASN A 28 -0.59 -61.55 11.69
C ASN A 28 -1.65 -60.45 11.49
N ARG A 29 -1.44 -59.23 11.97
CA ARG A 29 -2.42 -58.13 11.88
C ARG A 29 -2.13 -57.23 10.69
N ALA A 30 -3.15 -56.85 9.92
CA ALA A 30 -3.02 -55.78 8.94
C ALA A 30 -3.12 -54.42 9.63
N ILE A 31 -2.52 -53.39 9.03
CA ILE A 31 -2.67 -52.00 9.46
C ILE A 31 -3.56 -51.33 8.43
N ASP A 32 -4.69 -50.80 8.88
CA ASP A 32 -5.65 -50.08 8.04
C ASP A 32 -5.97 -48.73 8.69
N LEU A 33 -5.49 -47.67 8.07
CA LEU A 33 -5.61 -46.28 8.51
C LEU A 33 -6.72 -45.53 7.77
N ARG A 34 -7.43 -46.16 6.82
CA ARG A 34 -8.51 -45.51 6.08
C ARG A 34 -9.58 -44.97 7.04
N GLY A 35 -9.96 -43.72 6.87
CA GLY A 35 -10.94 -43.03 7.74
C GLY A 35 -10.42 -42.70 9.15
N LYS A 36 -9.15 -42.96 9.46
CA LYS A 36 -8.52 -42.65 10.75
C LYS A 36 -7.46 -41.56 10.68
N VAL A 37 -7.02 -41.23 9.46
CA VAL A 37 -6.02 -40.18 9.18
C VAL A 37 -6.54 -39.28 8.07
N ALA A 38 -6.09 -38.02 8.05
CA ALA A 38 -6.43 -37.05 7.01
C ALA A 38 -5.74 -37.36 5.67
N GLY A 39 -4.60 -38.05 5.70
CA GLY A 39 -3.80 -38.37 4.53
C GLY A 39 -4.40 -39.41 3.60
N GLU A 40 -3.86 -39.50 2.39
CA GLU A 40 -4.27 -40.48 1.41
C GLU A 40 -3.70 -41.87 1.76
N CYS A 41 -4.55 -42.83 2.08
CA CYS A 41 -4.11 -44.21 2.33
C CYS A 41 -4.02 -45.03 1.05
N GLN A 42 -2.85 -45.64 0.81
CA GLN A 42 -2.60 -46.53 -0.32
C GLN A 42 -2.35 -47.98 0.13
N ALA A 43 -2.53 -48.91 -0.80
CA ALA A 43 -2.36 -50.34 -0.55
C ALA A 43 -0.89 -50.74 -0.71
N TYR A 44 -0.26 -51.14 0.39
CA TYR A 44 1.11 -51.65 0.41
C TYR A 44 1.14 -53.13 0.82
N GLN A 45 2.00 -53.92 0.18
CA GLN A 45 2.11 -55.35 0.48
C GLN A 45 3.43 -55.65 1.18
N PHE A 46 3.35 -56.19 2.41
CA PHE A 46 4.49 -56.73 3.14
C PHE A 46 4.01 -57.77 4.16
N GLY A 47 4.88 -58.71 4.54
CA GLY A 47 4.49 -59.78 5.48
C GLY A 47 3.35 -60.68 5.00
N GLY A 48 3.14 -60.79 3.68
CA GLY A 48 2.05 -61.56 3.07
C GLY A 48 0.66 -60.95 3.25
N LYS A 49 0.57 -59.64 3.52
CA LYS A 49 -0.68 -58.92 3.78
C LYS A 49 -0.73 -57.62 3.01
N THR A 50 -1.96 -57.15 2.77
CA THR A 50 -2.22 -55.79 2.30
C THR A 50 -2.47 -54.87 3.49
N HIS A 51 -1.70 -53.80 3.56
CA HIS A 51 -1.83 -52.73 4.55
C HIS A 51 -2.32 -51.47 3.83
N TYR A 52 -3.21 -50.71 4.46
CA TYR A 52 -3.66 -49.42 3.95
C TYR A 52 -3.06 -48.31 4.82
N LEU A 53 -2.03 -47.66 4.30
CA LEU A 53 -1.20 -46.71 5.03
C LEU A 53 -1.15 -45.37 4.29
N ASP A 54 -1.09 -44.27 5.03
CA ASP A 54 -0.69 -42.98 4.48
C ASP A 54 0.84 -42.92 4.25
N ASP A 55 1.31 -41.85 3.61
CA ASP A 55 2.71 -41.60 3.29
C ASP A 55 3.63 -41.79 4.50
N ARG A 56 3.28 -41.15 5.62
CA ARG A 56 4.02 -41.21 6.88
C ARG A 56 4.08 -42.61 7.45
N ALA A 57 2.94 -43.29 7.58
CA ALA A 57 2.90 -44.63 8.16
C ALA A 57 3.65 -45.64 7.29
N TYR A 58 3.61 -45.47 5.96
CA TYR A 58 4.36 -46.32 5.04
C TYR A 58 5.88 -46.12 5.19
N LEU A 59 6.38 -44.89 5.22
CA LEU A 59 7.82 -44.64 5.39
C LEU A 59 8.35 -45.16 6.74
N ILE A 60 7.58 -44.95 7.83
CA ILE A 60 7.92 -45.51 9.15
C ILE A 60 7.94 -47.04 9.09
N ALA A 61 6.93 -47.66 8.45
CA ALA A 61 6.88 -49.11 8.30
C ALA A 61 8.06 -49.64 7.48
N LYS A 62 8.44 -48.96 6.38
CA LYS A 62 9.59 -49.31 5.54
C LYS A 62 10.89 -49.30 6.33
N GLN A 63 11.17 -48.22 7.06
CA GLN A 63 12.36 -48.10 7.90
C GLN A 63 12.41 -49.17 9.01
N LEU A 64 11.26 -49.48 9.62
CA LEU A 64 11.18 -50.52 10.64
C LEU A 64 11.35 -51.92 10.03
N LEU A 65 10.79 -52.19 8.85
CA LEU A 65 10.99 -53.46 8.15
C LEU A 65 12.47 -53.70 7.86
N GLU A 66 13.22 -52.69 7.42
CA GLU A 66 14.69 -52.76 7.25
C GLU A 66 15.38 -53.14 8.56
N ARG A 67 15.02 -52.49 9.68
CA ARG A 67 15.57 -52.79 11.01
C ARG A 67 15.27 -54.22 11.49
N PHE A 68 14.16 -54.80 11.05
CA PHE A 68 13.74 -56.17 11.39
C PHE A 68 14.08 -57.17 10.27
N ASN A 69 15.11 -56.91 9.45
CA ASN A 69 15.61 -57.79 8.38
C ASN A 69 14.52 -58.17 7.36
N GLY A 70 13.66 -57.21 6.99
CA GLY A 70 12.55 -57.38 6.05
C GLY A 70 11.36 -58.17 6.60
N ARG A 71 11.37 -58.57 7.89
CA ARG A 71 10.30 -59.37 8.50
C ARG A 71 9.26 -58.48 9.16
N TYR A 72 7.99 -58.71 8.82
CA TYR A 72 6.88 -58.05 9.50
C TYR A 72 6.59 -58.70 10.86
N THR A 73 7.03 -58.04 11.93
CA THR A 73 6.95 -58.56 13.31
C THR A 73 6.01 -57.72 14.18
N PHE A 74 5.69 -58.22 15.39
CA PHE A 74 4.96 -57.42 16.39
C PHE A 74 5.71 -56.13 16.75
N GLY A 75 7.05 -56.16 16.70
CA GLY A 75 7.90 -54.98 16.85
C GLY A 75 7.64 -53.91 15.80
N VAL A 76 7.52 -54.28 14.52
CA VAL A 76 7.16 -53.35 13.44
C VAL A 76 5.74 -52.80 13.66
N TYR A 77 4.76 -53.68 13.85
CA TYR A 77 3.35 -53.29 14.04
C TYR A 77 3.14 -52.31 15.19
N GLU A 78 3.66 -52.63 16.38
CA GLU A 78 3.46 -51.80 17.56
C GLU A 78 4.26 -50.50 17.49
N SER A 79 5.47 -50.53 16.90
CA SER A 79 6.28 -49.32 16.74
C SER A 79 5.66 -48.33 15.75
N VAL A 80 5.06 -48.81 14.65
CA VAL A 80 4.30 -47.95 13.71
C VAL A 80 3.14 -47.29 14.44
N LEU A 81 2.29 -48.05 15.14
CA LEU A 81 1.12 -47.49 15.85
C LEU A 81 1.53 -46.52 16.98
N LYS A 82 2.61 -46.83 17.70
CA LYS A 82 3.14 -45.95 18.74
C LYS A 82 3.70 -44.64 18.16
N ALA A 83 4.43 -44.72 17.05
CA ALA A 83 4.94 -43.55 16.36
C ALA A 83 3.79 -42.65 15.89
N LEU A 84 2.76 -43.22 15.25
CA LEU A 84 1.58 -42.48 14.80
C LEU A 84 0.86 -41.78 15.96
N LYS A 85 0.59 -42.48 17.08
CA LYS A 85 -0.07 -41.88 18.24
C LYS A 85 0.71 -40.72 18.86
N THR A 86 2.04 -40.83 18.91
CA THR A 86 2.90 -39.78 19.48
C THR A 86 2.93 -38.53 18.59
N LEU A 87 2.79 -38.73 17.28
CA LEU A 87 2.88 -37.67 16.31
C LEU A 87 1.55 -36.96 16.08
N SER A 88 0.41 -37.68 16.10
CA SER A 88 -0.93 -37.06 16.06
C SER A 88 -1.17 -36.08 17.21
N ALA A 89 -0.59 -36.33 18.39
CA ALA A 89 -0.67 -35.43 19.54
C ALA A 89 0.15 -34.13 19.39
N LYS A 90 1.06 -34.05 18.40
CA LYS A 90 1.81 -32.83 18.05
C LYS A 90 1.14 -32.01 16.95
N ASP A 91 0.31 -32.63 16.13
CA ASP A 91 -0.30 -32.00 14.96
C ASP A 91 -1.56 -31.15 15.34
N GLU A 92 -2.13 -31.34 16.54
CA GLU A 92 -3.31 -30.62 17.09
C GLU A 92 -3.07 -29.13 17.45
N SER A 93 -1.86 -28.58 17.28
CA SER A 93 -1.54 -27.18 17.63
C SER A 93 -1.42 -26.23 16.43
N THR A 94 -1.94 -26.60 15.26
CA THR A 94 -1.77 -25.80 14.03
C THR A 94 -2.99 -24.91 13.82
N ILE A 95 -2.79 -23.59 13.97
CA ILE A 95 -3.82 -22.56 13.81
C ILE A 95 -4.35 -22.58 12.37
N GLU A 96 -5.67 -22.58 12.22
CA GLU A 96 -6.38 -22.45 10.93
C GLU A 96 -5.87 -21.24 10.13
N LYS A 97 -5.10 -21.49 9.06
CA LYS A 97 -4.87 -20.48 8.02
C LYS A 97 -5.91 -20.65 6.92
N LYS A 98 -6.97 -19.84 7.01
CA LYS A 98 -7.96 -19.67 5.96
C LYS A 98 -7.25 -19.15 4.71
N VAL A 99 -7.51 -19.78 3.56
CA VAL A 99 -6.92 -19.45 2.25
C VAL A 99 -6.94 -17.94 2.03
N GLU A 100 -5.75 -17.34 1.92
CA GLU A 100 -5.55 -15.90 1.80
C GLU A 100 -6.29 -15.35 0.58
N PHE A 101 -7.20 -14.44 0.86
CA PHE A 101 -7.76 -13.55 -0.14
C PHE A 101 -6.79 -12.36 -0.34
N ILE A 102 -6.77 -11.79 -1.55
CA ILE A 102 -5.91 -10.66 -1.96
C ILE A 102 -5.89 -9.52 -0.93
N LEU A 103 -7.06 -9.19 -0.36
CA LEU A 103 -7.25 -8.29 0.78
C LEU A 103 -8.12 -8.87 1.92
N SER A 104 -7.58 -9.11 3.11
CA SER A 104 -8.34 -9.59 4.28
C SER A 104 -9.01 -8.46 5.08
N ARG A 105 -9.89 -8.80 6.03
CA ARG A 105 -10.43 -7.89 7.05
C ARG A 105 -10.28 -8.53 8.42
N SER A 106 -9.05 -8.61 8.90
CA SER A 106 -8.74 -9.28 10.15
C SER A 106 -8.22 -8.29 11.18
N ARG A 107 -8.73 -8.40 12.41
CA ARG A 107 -8.13 -7.70 13.56
C ARG A 107 -6.89 -8.41 14.11
N TYR A 108 -6.68 -9.67 13.73
CA TYR A 108 -5.61 -10.53 14.21
C TYR A 108 -4.43 -10.61 13.24
N GLU A 109 -4.58 -10.01 12.05
CA GLU A 109 -3.56 -9.97 11.02
C GLU A 109 -3.67 -8.63 10.29
N VAL A 110 -2.60 -7.85 10.36
CA VAL A 110 -2.52 -6.55 9.68
C VAL A 110 -1.92 -6.76 8.30
N GLN A 111 -2.59 -6.26 7.27
CA GLN A 111 -2.11 -6.41 5.91
C GLN A 111 -0.97 -5.46 5.61
N LEU A 112 0.07 -5.99 4.99
CA LEU A 112 1.18 -5.23 4.46
C LEU A 112 0.98 -5.08 2.95
N ILE A 113 0.70 -3.85 2.51
CA ILE A 113 0.43 -3.54 1.10
C ILE A 113 1.60 -2.74 0.53
N PRO A 114 2.21 -3.14 -0.59
CA PRO A 114 3.21 -2.33 -1.26
C PRO A 114 2.54 -1.19 -2.05
N PHE A 115 3.16 0.00 -2.06
CA PHE A 115 2.80 1.08 -3.00
C PHE A 115 3.45 0.92 -4.37
N SER A 116 4.64 0.34 -4.43
CA SER A 116 5.41 0.22 -5.67
C SER A 116 5.50 -1.23 -6.15
N GLY A 117 5.61 -1.37 -7.48
CA GLY A 117 5.70 -2.66 -8.16
C GLY A 117 4.31 -3.22 -8.50
N GLN A 118 3.87 -2.99 -9.73
CA GLN A 118 2.78 -3.78 -10.27
C GLN A 118 3.19 -5.25 -10.23
N LEU A 119 2.34 -6.10 -9.68
CA LEU A 119 2.49 -7.53 -9.76
C LEU A 119 2.25 -7.94 -11.22
N GLN A 120 3.33 -7.99 -11.98
CA GLN A 120 3.35 -8.50 -13.33
C GLN A 120 3.87 -9.93 -13.33
N ARG A 121 3.05 -10.85 -13.83
CA ARG A 121 3.48 -12.22 -14.00
C ARG A 121 4.19 -12.36 -15.33
N LYS A 122 5.31 -13.09 -15.32
CA LYS A 122 6.02 -13.46 -16.55
C LYS A 122 5.20 -14.40 -17.46
N GLU A 123 4.22 -15.10 -16.87
CA GLU A 123 3.38 -16.10 -17.53
C GLU A 123 1.93 -15.96 -17.04
N SER A 124 0.98 -16.10 -17.97
CA SER A 124 -0.44 -16.26 -17.64
C SER A 124 -0.64 -17.54 -16.84
N ARG A 125 -1.38 -17.48 -15.72
CA ARG A 125 -1.79 -18.67 -14.98
C ARG A 125 -3.19 -19.08 -15.42
N ILE A 126 -3.30 -20.31 -15.87
CA ILE A 126 -4.56 -20.89 -16.32
C ILE A 126 -5.14 -21.68 -15.14
N ILE A 127 -6.24 -21.20 -14.58
CA ILE A 127 -7.07 -21.90 -13.60
C ILE A 127 -7.71 -23.07 -14.31
N PHE A 128 -7.16 -24.26 -14.12
CA PHE A 128 -7.63 -25.47 -14.77
C PHE A 128 -7.44 -26.63 -13.82
N ALA A 129 -8.53 -27.32 -13.50
CA ALA A 129 -8.50 -28.49 -12.62
C ALA A 129 -8.38 -29.76 -13.47
N THR A 130 -7.22 -30.40 -13.44
CA THR A 130 -7.01 -31.73 -14.02
C THR A 130 -6.29 -32.64 -13.02
N PRO A 131 -6.57 -33.95 -13.00
CA PRO A 131 -5.89 -34.88 -12.12
C PRO A 131 -4.38 -34.91 -12.38
N VAL A 132 -3.60 -35.01 -11.31
CA VAL A 132 -2.14 -35.17 -11.35
C VAL A 132 -1.69 -36.27 -10.42
N VAL A 133 -0.62 -36.96 -10.80
CA VAL A 133 0.06 -37.96 -9.97
C VAL A 133 1.49 -37.53 -9.74
N LEU A 134 1.86 -37.33 -8.48
CA LEU A 134 3.20 -36.98 -8.06
C LEU A 134 3.91 -38.26 -7.61
N HIS A 135 5.13 -38.47 -8.09
CA HIS A 135 5.95 -39.63 -7.79
C HIS A 135 7.18 -39.19 -7.00
N VAL A 136 7.33 -39.71 -5.79
CA VAL A 136 8.52 -39.57 -4.95
C VAL A 136 8.94 -40.95 -4.47
N ASP A 137 10.05 -41.45 -4.99
CA ASP A 137 10.52 -42.83 -4.75
C ASP A 137 9.38 -43.86 -4.96
N ASP A 138 8.97 -44.54 -3.88
CA ASP A 138 7.92 -45.57 -3.86
C ASP A 138 6.52 -45.02 -3.48
N VAL A 139 6.40 -43.71 -3.22
CA VAL A 139 5.16 -43.06 -2.78
C VAL A 139 4.53 -42.29 -3.95
N LEU A 140 3.22 -42.48 -4.11
CA LEU A 140 2.40 -41.74 -5.06
C LEU A 140 1.50 -40.77 -4.30
N TYR A 141 1.36 -39.55 -4.80
CA TYR A 141 0.36 -38.61 -4.29
C TYR A 141 -0.61 -38.26 -5.41
N HIS A 142 -1.91 -38.39 -5.14
CA HIS A 142 -2.95 -38.05 -6.11
C HIS A 142 -3.56 -36.69 -5.78
N GLY A 143 -3.62 -35.84 -6.78
CA GLY A 143 -4.15 -34.48 -6.66
C GLY A 143 -4.87 -34.00 -7.88
N ALA A 144 -5.25 -32.73 -7.82
CA ALA A 144 -5.70 -31.97 -8.97
C ALA A 144 -4.95 -30.63 -9.02
N THR A 145 -4.67 -30.16 -10.23
CA THR A 145 -4.15 -28.81 -10.39
C THR A 145 -5.18 -27.77 -9.92
N MET A 146 -4.69 -26.69 -9.34
CA MET A 146 -5.47 -25.47 -9.09
C MET A 146 -5.23 -24.47 -10.21
N ASP A 147 -3.96 -24.35 -10.63
CA ASP A 147 -3.54 -23.53 -11.75
C ASP A 147 -2.32 -24.16 -12.45
N ILE A 148 -2.14 -23.81 -13.72
CA ILE A 148 -1.08 -24.29 -14.60
C ILE A 148 -0.44 -23.10 -15.31
N THR A 149 0.89 -23.06 -15.33
CA THR A 149 1.69 -22.22 -16.22
C THR A 149 2.63 -23.10 -17.04
N SER A 150 3.41 -22.50 -17.94
CA SER A 150 4.50 -23.25 -18.57
C SER A 150 5.55 -23.65 -17.54
N GLY A 151 6.00 -22.76 -16.66
CA GLY A 151 7.07 -23.04 -15.70
C GLY A 151 6.66 -23.67 -14.36
N ALA A 152 5.39 -23.62 -13.97
CA ALA A 152 4.95 -24.04 -12.64
C ALA A 152 3.50 -24.56 -12.64
N ILE A 153 3.14 -25.32 -11.60
CA ILE A 153 1.76 -25.73 -11.33
C ILE A 153 1.46 -25.59 -9.84
N SER A 154 0.23 -25.18 -9.50
CA SER A 154 -0.29 -25.33 -8.14
C SER A 154 -1.16 -26.58 -8.07
N VAL A 155 -1.01 -27.39 -7.01
CA VAL A 155 -1.69 -28.67 -6.85
C VAL A 155 -2.33 -28.76 -5.47
N ALA A 156 -3.58 -29.23 -5.42
CA ALA A 156 -4.27 -29.59 -4.19
C ALA A 156 -4.28 -31.12 -4.01
N LEU A 157 -3.90 -31.57 -2.80
CA LEU A 157 -3.79 -32.95 -2.37
C LEU A 157 -4.55 -33.18 -1.06
N LYS A 158 -4.79 -34.44 -0.70
CA LYS A 158 -5.06 -34.79 0.71
C LYS A 158 -3.85 -34.47 1.57
N ARG A 159 -4.03 -34.43 2.91
CA ARG A 159 -2.95 -34.12 3.85
C ARG A 159 -1.72 -35.01 3.58
N VAL A 160 -0.63 -34.37 3.20
CA VAL A 160 0.71 -34.96 3.05
C VAL A 160 1.53 -34.60 4.28
N SER A 161 2.28 -35.56 4.80
CA SER A 161 3.09 -35.42 6.00
C SER A 161 4.60 -35.51 5.74
N THR A 162 5.02 -36.05 4.58
CA THR A 162 6.43 -36.38 4.33
C THR A 162 7.12 -35.55 3.25
N LEU A 163 6.39 -34.71 2.52
CA LEU A 163 6.99 -33.79 1.55
C LEU A 163 7.50 -32.52 2.24
N GLU A 164 8.65 -32.04 1.81
CA GLU A 164 9.26 -30.80 2.28
C GLU A 164 9.55 -29.82 1.12
N LYS A 165 9.75 -28.56 1.47
CA LYS A 165 10.18 -27.54 0.52
C LYS A 165 11.57 -27.91 -0.02
N GLY A 166 11.71 -27.91 -1.34
CA GLY A 166 12.94 -28.25 -2.05
C GLY A 166 12.99 -29.68 -2.60
N ASP A 167 12.05 -30.55 -2.20
CA ASP A 167 11.99 -31.94 -2.70
C ASP A 167 11.85 -31.98 -4.22
N LYS A 168 12.55 -32.92 -4.86
CA LYS A 168 12.46 -33.20 -6.29
C LYS A 168 11.51 -34.36 -6.52
N LEU A 169 10.58 -34.20 -7.46
CA LEU A 169 9.54 -35.20 -7.73
C LEU A 169 9.21 -35.26 -9.23
N LEU A 170 8.52 -36.32 -9.64
CA LEU A 170 8.02 -36.44 -11.01
C LEU A 170 6.50 -36.27 -11.05
N VAL A 171 5.98 -35.43 -11.94
CA VAL A 171 4.55 -35.17 -12.11
C VAL A 171 4.05 -35.78 -13.42
N SER A 172 2.93 -36.49 -13.36
CA SER A 172 2.21 -37.01 -14.52
C SER A 172 0.80 -36.42 -14.60
N PHE A 173 0.35 -36.07 -15.81
CA PHE A 173 -1.00 -35.56 -16.09
C PHE A 173 -1.81 -36.64 -16.83
N PRO A 174 -2.43 -37.60 -16.11
CA PRO A 174 -3.07 -38.77 -16.71
C PRO A 174 -4.16 -38.40 -17.73
N GLU A 175 -4.90 -37.31 -17.52
CA GLU A 175 -5.94 -36.87 -18.44
C GLU A 175 -5.36 -36.10 -19.63
N LEU A 176 -4.57 -35.05 -19.39
CA LEU A 176 -4.00 -34.24 -20.49
C LEU A 176 -3.12 -35.07 -21.43
N SER A 177 -2.36 -36.04 -20.91
CA SER A 177 -1.51 -36.92 -21.72
C SER A 177 -2.24 -37.85 -22.68
N THR A 178 -3.58 -37.98 -22.56
CA THR A 178 -4.39 -38.73 -23.54
C THR A 178 -4.47 -38.02 -24.89
N HIS A 179 -4.35 -36.69 -24.91
CA HIS A 179 -4.31 -35.91 -26.14
C HIS A 179 -2.99 -36.11 -26.87
N ALA A 180 -3.06 -36.32 -28.19
CA ALA A 180 -1.89 -36.62 -29.02
C ALA A 180 -0.78 -35.56 -28.90
N GLU A 181 -1.17 -34.30 -28.72
CA GLU A 181 -0.29 -33.14 -28.62
C GLU A 181 0.38 -32.98 -27.24
N LEU A 182 -0.10 -33.69 -26.21
CA LEU A 182 0.34 -33.56 -24.81
C LEU A 182 0.88 -34.88 -24.23
N ARG A 183 1.19 -35.86 -25.08
CA ARG A 183 1.65 -37.19 -24.66
C ARG A 183 2.93 -37.18 -23.82
N LEU A 184 3.71 -36.10 -23.86
CA LEU A 184 4.93 -35.95 -23.08
C LEU A 184 4.67 -35.52 -21.62
N LEU A 185 3.41 -35.27 -21.24
CA LEU A 185 3.03 -34.86 -19.89
C LEU A 185 3.01 -36.03 -18.88
N VAL A 186 4.06 -36.85 -18.89
CA VAL A 186 4.22 -38.05 -18.04
C VAL A 186 5.59 -38.02 -17.38
N LYS A 187 5.64 -38.19 -16.05
CA LYS A 187 6.87 -38.21 -15.24
C LYS A 187 7.81 -37.03 -15.48
N ILE A 188 7.25 -35.82 -15.53
CA ILE A 188 7.99 -34.58 -15.73
C ILE A 188 8.67 -34.18 -14.40
N PRO A 189 9.97 -33.81 -14.40
CA PRO A 189 10.66 -33.38 -13.18
C PRO A 189 10.18 -32.01 -12.70
N TYR A 190 9.84 -31.91 -11.42
CA TYR A 190 9.50 -30.68 -10.69
C TYR A 190 10.24 -30.64 -9.34
N SER A 191 10.29 -29.46 -8.73
CA SER A 191 10.68 -29.27 -7.33
C SER A 191 9.59 -28.56 -6.53
N VAL A 192 9.47 -28.89 -5.24
CA VAL A 192 8.52 -28.25 -4.33
C VAL A 192 9.03 -26.85 -3.97
N LEU A 193 8.35 -25.81 -4.44
CA LEU A 193 8.67 -24.42 -4.12
C LEU A 193 7.99 -23.96 -2.83
N VAL A 194 6.71 -24.28 -2.68
CA VAL A 194 5.88 -23.94 -1.52
C VAL A 194 5.05 -25.15 -1.14
N ILE A 195 4.91 -25.36 0.17
CA ILE A 195 4.02 -26.35 0.77
C ILE A 195 3.19 -25.68 1.86
N GLU A 196 1.88 -25.80 1.74
CA GLU A 196 0.91 -25.25 2.68
C GLU A 196 -0.02 -26.38 3.13
N HIS A 197 -0.40 -26.32 4.40
CA HIS A 197 -1.20 -27.34 5.03
C HIS A 197 -2.39 -26.73 5.74
N ASP A 198 -3.57 -27.33 5.52
CA ASP A 198 -4.68 -27.23 6.45
C ASP A 198 -4.87 -28.60 7.15
N ASP A 199 -5.93 -28.75 7.95
CA ASP A 199 -6.19 -29.98 8.70
C ASP A 199 -6.42 -31.21 7.80
N LEU A 200 -6.89 -31.02 6.57
CA LEU A 200 -7.38 -32.06 5.67
C LEU A 200 -6.59 -32.18 4.36
N ARG A 201 -5.86 -31.14 3.98
CA ARG A 201 -5.30 -30.95 2.64
C ARG A 201 -3.89 -30.39 2.68
N THR A 202 -3.17 -30.68 1.61
CA THR A 202 -1.89 -30.05 1.30
C THR A 202 -2.01 -29.34 -0.03
N ARG A 203 -1.61 -28.06 -0.07
CA ARG A 203 -1.40 -27.31 -1.30
C ARG A 203 0.09 -27.25 -1.59
N LEU A 204 0.45 -27.52 -2.84
CA LEU A 204 1.82 -27.41 -3.34
C LEU A 204 1.90 -26.36 -4.46
N ILE A 205 3.03 -25.65 -4.51
CA ILE A 205 3.48 -24.97 -5.72
C ILE A 205 4.71 -25.71 -6.20
N LEU A 206 4.63 -26.28 -7.40
CA LEU A 206 5.68 -27.07 -8.01
C LEU A 206 6.33 -26.26 -9.14
N LEU A 207 7.65 -26.15 -9.10
CA LEU A 207 8.44 -25.43 -10.08
C LEU A 207 9.16 -26.41 -11.02
N ARG A 208 9.12 -26.13 -12.32
CA ARG A 208 9.87 -26.87 -13.32
C ARG A 208 11.18 -26.15 -13.63
N ASP A 209 12.24 -26.93 -13.82
CA ASP A 209 13.47 -26.42 -14.40
C ASP A 209 13.23 -26.06 -15.88
N ARG A 210 13.56 -24.82 -16.24
CA ARG A 210 13.30 -24.29 -17.58
C ARG A 210 14.27 -24.80 -18.63
N ASP A 211 15.46 -25.21 -18.20
CA ASP A 211 16.51 -25.67 -19.12
C ASP A 211 16.38 -27.16 -19.44
N CYS A 212 15.51 -27.87 -18.72
CA CYS A 212 15.19 -29.28 -18.93
C CYS A 212 13.91 -29.48 -19.75
N ASN A 213 13.94 -30.40 -20.71
CA ASN A 213 12.77 -30.85 -21.52
C ASN A 213 12.05 -29.73 -22.28
N LYS A 214 12.76 -29.07 -23.22
CA LYS A 214 12.26 -27.95 -24.03
C LYS A 214 10.97 -28.28 -24.80
N GLU A 215 10.80 -29.52 -25.25
CA GLU A 215 9.60 -29.98 -25.95
C GLU A 215 8.35 -29.96 -25.06
N VAL A 216 8.48 -30.41 -23.80
CA VAL A 216 7.40 -30.34 -22.80
C VAL A 216 7.06 -28.89 -22.47
N MET A 217 8.08 -28.02 -22.43
CA MET A 217 7.87 -26.59 -22.25
C MET A 217 7.07 -25.97 -23.38
N GLN A 218 7.45 -26.22 -24.62
CA GLN A 218 6.73 -25.73 -25.79
C GLN A 218 5.27 -26.23 -25.83
N GLN A 219 5.03 -27.49 -25.45
CA GLN A 219 3.68 -28.05 -25.35
C GLN A 219 2.82 -27.31 -24.32
N LEU A 220 3.34 -27.09 -23.10
CA LEU A 220 2.59 -26.35 -22.08
C LEU A 220 2.44 -24.86 -22.44
N GLU A 221 3.41 -24.23 -23.09
CA GLU A 221 3.27 -22.86 -23.57
C GLU A 221 2.17 -22.72 -24.62
N LEU A 222 2.11 -23.63 -25.59
CA LEU A 222 1.06 -23.65 -26.60
C LEU A 222 -0.30 -23.93 -25.96
N TRP A 223 -0.37 -24.91 -25.05
CA TRP A 223 -1.58 -25.23 -24.31
C TRP A 223 -2.08 -24.03 -23.50
N CYS A 224 -1.19 -23.35 -22.77
CA CYS A 224 -1.54 -22.14 -22.01
C CYS A 224 -2.06 -21.04 -22.93
N LYS A 225 -1.44 -20.82 -24.11
CA LYS A 225 -1.92 -19.83 -25.09
C LYS A 225 -3.31 -20.16 -25.62
N GLN A 226 -3.61 -21.43 -25.88
CA GLN A 226 -4.93 -21.87 -26.35
C GLN A 226 -6.01 -21.74 -25.25
N HIS A 227 -5.64 -21.94 -24.00
CA HIS A 227 -6.55 -21.84 -22.84
C HIS A 227 -6.53 -20.44 -22.18
N ASN A 228 -5.79 -19.49 -22.75
CA ASN A 228 -5.75 -18.08 -22.33
C ASN A 228 -7.00 -17.33 -22.79
N SER A 229 -8.16 -17.86 -22.42
CA SER A 229 -9.44 -17.19 -22.53
C SER A 229 -9.77 -16.55 -21.18
N PRO A 230 -10.64 -15.52 -21.15
CA PRO A 230 -11.10 -14.95 -19.90
C PRO A 230 -11.46 -16.04 -18.90
N GLU A 231 -12.31 -17.01 -19.28
CA GLU A 231 -12.89 -18.07 -18.44
C GLU A 231 -11.91 -18.85 -17.55
N TYR A 232 -10.65 -18.99 -17.97
CA TYR A 232 -9.63 -19.75 -17.25
C TYR A 232 -8.48 -18.88 -16.74
N LEU A 233 -8.47 -17.58 -17.01
CA LEU A 233 -7.33 -16.73 -16.66
C LEU A 233 -7.41 -16.29 -15.19
N ASP A 234 -6.32 -16.49 -14.44
CA ASP A 234 -6.18 -15.93 -13.10
C ASP A 234 -5.88 -14.42 -13.18
N LEU A 235 -6.85 -13.61 -12.78
CA LEU A 235 -6.79 -12.14 -12.74
C LEU A 235 -6.54 -11.60 -11.33
N ASP A 236 -6.07 -12.42 -10.40
CA ASP A 236 -5.81 -11.99 -9.02
C ASP A 236 -4.69 -10.95 -8.93
N ASN A 237 -3.70 -11.01 -9.83
CA ASN A 237 -2.68 -9.98 -9.94
C ASN A 237 -3.28 -8.63 -10.37
N GLU A 238 -4.27 -8.65 -11.27
CA GLU A 238 -4.96 -7.43 -11.70
C GLU A 238 -5.76 -6.84 -10.53
N LEU A 239 -6.56 -7.65 -9.83
CA LEU A 239 -7.29 -7.21 -8.64
C LEU A 239 -6.37 -6.65 -7.55
N PHE A 240 -5.22 -7.31 -7.31
CA PHE A 240 -4.20 -6.82 -6.38
C PHE A 240 -3.61 -5.48 -6.83
N ASN A 241 -3.25 -5.34 -8.10
CA ASN A 241 -2.71 -4.09 -8.65
C ASN A 241 -3.73 -2.95 -8.54
N LEU A 242 -5.01 -3.22 -8.84
CA LEU A 242 -6.10 -2.25 -8.64
C LEU A 242 -6.26 -1.85 -7.18
N ALA A 243 -6.05 -2.78 -6.24
CA ALA A 243 -6.05 -2.48 -4.83
C ALA A 243 -4.88 -1.57 -4.44
N CYS A 244 -3.65 -1.93 -4.81
CA CYS A 244 -2.46 -1.10 -4.59
C CYS A 244 -2.66 0.32 -5.16
N SER A 245 -3.14 0.44 -6.40
CA SER A 245 -3.44 1.74 -7.02
C SER A 245 -4.47 2.53 -6.21
N TYR A 246 -5.54 1.90 -5.71
CA TYR A 246 -6.52 2.62 -4.90
C TYR A 246 -5.95 3.10 -3.56
N TYR A 247 -5.18 2.26 -2.86
CA TYR A 247 -4.48 2.67 -1.65
C TYR A 247 -3.57 3.87 -1.93
N GLN A 248 -2.77 3.80 -2.98
CA GLN A 248 -1.88 4.89 -3.40
C GLN A 248 -2.64 6.17 -3.75
N HIS A 249 -3.71 6.09 -4.56
CA HIS A 249 -4.55 7.24 -4.90
C HIS A 249 -5.13 7.89 -3.65
N LEU A 250 -5.60 7.07 -2.72
CA LEU A 250 -6.17 7.54 -1.47
C LEU A 250 -5.10 8.24 -0.62
N TYR A 251 -3.90 7.68 -0.52
CA TYR A 251 -2.77 8.31 0.16
C TYR A 251 -2.37 9.64 -0.49
N CYS A 252 -2.19 9.69 -1.80
CA CYS A 252 -1.89 10.93 -2.52
C CYS A 252 -2.96 12.00 -2.27
N ARG A 253 -4.23 11.60 -2.14
CA ARG A 253 -5.35 12.51 -1.85
C ARG A 253 -5.36 13.00 -0.40
N THR A 254 -4.90 12.17 0.55
CA THR A 254 -4.79 12.50 1.98
C THR A 254 -3.38 12.93 2.37
N LEU A 255 -2.55 13.26 1.39
CA LEU A 255 -1.15 13.57 1.61
C LEU A 255 -1.03 14.76 2.56
N THR A 256 -0.01 14.67 3.40
CA THR A 256 0.07 15.33 4.71
C THR A 256 1.11 16.45 4.73
N SER A 257 2.08 16.38 3.83
CA SER A 257 3.22 17.27 3.74
C SER A 257 3.31 17.85 2.33
N PRO A 258 3.45 19.17 2.17
CA PRO A 258 3.86 19.78 0.90
C PRO A 258 5.07 19.04 0.30
N GLN A 259 5.01 18.67 -0.98
CA GLN A 259 6.08 17.93 -1.67
C GLN A 259 6.73 18.79 -2.74
N PHE A 260 8.04 18.99 -2.65
CA PHE A 260 8.83 19.74 -3.60
C PHE A 260 9.78 18.81 -4.35
N TRP A 261 9.80 18.93 -5.68
CA TRP A 261 10.70 18.17 -6.54
C TRP A 261 11.79 19.10 -7.01
N LEU A 262 13.01 18.84 -6.55
CA LEU A 262 14.12 19.77 -6.61
C LEU A 262 15.19 19.27 -7.58
N ASN A 263 15.74 20.21 -8.35
CA ASN A 263 16.96 20.01 -9.12
C ASN A 263 18.17 20.37 -8.23
N PRO A 264 18.99 19.38 -7.82
CA PRO A 264 20.13 19.67 -6.97
C PRO A 264 21.24 20.47 -7.67
N ASN A 265 21.22 20.53 -9.01
CA ASN A 265 22.22 21.24 -9.81
C ASN A 265 21.87 22.71 -10.07
N ASP A 266 20.71 23.18 -9.57
CA ASP A 266 20.25 24.56 -9.71
C ASP A 266 19.82 25.12 -8.34
N PRO A 267 20.75 25.37 -7.40
CA PRO A 267 20.40 25.79 -6.03
C PRO A 267 19.68 27.13 -5.94
N GLN A 268 19.77 27.98 -6.97
CA GLN A 268 19.09 29.27 -7.01
C GLN A 268 17.60 29.13 -7.35
N ASP A 269 17.24 28.20 -8.25
CA ASP A 269 15.87 27.93 -8.67
C ASP A 269 15.57 26.41 -8.69
N PRO A 270 15.65 25.73 -7.54
CA PRO A 270 15.66 24.28 -7.51
C PRO A 270 14.29 23.67 -7.79
N ILE A 271 13.19 24.37 -7.54
CA ILE A 271 11.83 23.82 -7.61
C ILE A 271 11.44 23.56 -9.07
N LYS A 272 11.30 22.28 -9.44
CA LYS A 272 10.81 21.85 -10.76
C LYS A 272 9.35 21.37 -10.73
N ALA A 273 8.87 20.90 -9.59
CA ALA A 273 7.44 20.67 -9.34
C ALA A 273 7.12 20.88 -7.86
N PHE A 274 5.84 21.18 -7.59
CA PHE A 274 5.33 21.39 -6.24
C PHE A 274 3.92 20.81 -6.12
N GLN A 275 3.72 19.84 -5.23
CA GLN A 275 2.44 19.18 -4.99
C GLN A 275 1.91 19.58 -3.62
N LEU A 276 0.72 20.15 -3.64
CA LEU A 276 0.01 20.61 -2.45
C LEU A 276 -1.45 20.20 -2.58
N VAL A 277 -1.86 19.25 -1.75
CA VAL A 277 -3.24 18.78 -1.69
C VAL A 277 -3.99 19.54 -0.60
N PRO A 278 -5.34 19.62 -0.67
CA PRO A 278 -6.11 20.41 0.30
C PRO A 278 -5.85 20.04 1.76
N THR A 279 -5.55 18.78 2.06
CA THR A 279 -5.24 18.32 3.41
C THR A 279 -3.90 18.86 3.92
N SER A 280 -2.90 19.08 3.06
CA SER A 280 -1.58 19.58 3.46
C SER A 280 -1.43 21.10 3.38
N GLU A 281 -2.47 21.84 2.97
CA GLU A 281 -2.42 23.31 2.88
C GLU A 281 -2.21 23.98 4.25
N SER A 282 -2.85 23.49 5.31
CA SER A 282 -2.71 24.06 6.66
C SER A 282 -1.32 23.87 7.26
N THR A 283 -0.54 22.90 6.76
CA THR A 283 0.89 22.78 7.11
C THR A 283 1.67 24.05 6.74
N LEU A 284 1.22 24.80 5.73
CA LEU A 284 1.87 26.03 5.27
C LEU A 284 1.34 27.29 5.97
N ASP A 285 0.37 27.19 6.87
CA ASP A 285 -0.20 28.37 7.54
C ASP A 285 0.83 29.19 8.32
N PRO A 286 1.80 28.58 9.04
CA PRO A 286 2.87 29.35 9.70
C PRO A 286 3.83 30.07 8.73
N PHE A 287 3.78 29.75 7.43
CA PHE A 287 4.53 30.41 6.37
C PHE A 287 3.75 31.56 5.73
N ARG A 288 2.48 31.78 6.11
CA ARG A 288 1.67 32.81 5.49
C ARG A 288 2.04 34.20 5.99
N LYS A 289 2.25 35.12 5.06
CA LYS A 289 2.25 36.57 5.31
C LYS A 289 0.96 37.12 4.72
N GLU A 290 0.12 37.69 5.58
CA GLU A 290 -1.27 38.02 5.26
C GLU A 290 -2.08 36.80 4.82
N LYS A 291 -2.19 36.53 3.51
CA LYS A 291 -2.91 35.37 2.95
C LYS A 291 -2.07 34.53 1.97
N ASP A 292 -0.95 35.07 1.48
CA ASP A 292 -0.05 34.34 0.58
C ASP A 292 0.97 33.53 1.39
N VAL A 293 1.33 32.36 0.85
CA VAL A 293 2.37 31.51 1.43
C VAL A 293 3.74 32.06 1.03
N ASP A 294 4.54 32.45 2.01
CA ASP A 294 5.91 32.92 1.79
C ASP A 294 6.90 31.74 1.78
N LEU A 295 7.10 31.16 0.59
CA LEU A 295 8.07 30.09 0.38
C LEU A 295 9.53 30.53 0.61
N SER A 296 9.82 31.84 0.72
CA SER A 296 11.20 32.30 1.00
C SER A 296 11.69 31.90 2.39
N LEU A 297 10.78 31.53 3.30
CA LEU A 297 11.10 31.04 4.64
C LEU A 297 11.59 29.57 4.65
N LEU A 298 11.48 28.86 3.53
CA LEU A 298 11.99 27.50 3.40
C LEU A 298 13.45 27.53 2.92
N PRO A 299 14.34 26.74 3.55
CA PRO A 299 15.78 26.75 3.28
C PRO A 299 16.14 25.92 2.03
N PHE A 300 15.56 26.23 0.86
CA PHE A 300 15.75 25.43 -0.36
C PHE A 300 17.21 25.33 -0.81
N THR A 301 17.98 26.40 -0.60
CA THR A 301 19.41 26.43 -0.93
C THR A 301 20.15 25.39 -0.09
N GLU A 302 19.93 25.40 1.22
CA GLU A 302 20.54 24.50 2.20
C GLU A 302 20.09 23.04 1.99
N ILE A 303 18.80 22.82 1.73
CA ILE A 303 18.24 21.50 1.37
C ILE A 303 19.02 20.88 0.20
N VAL A 304 19.31 21.68 -0.82
CA VAL A 304 19.99 21.22 -2.04
C VAL A 304 21.50 21.07 -1.86
N THR A 305 22.14 21.98 -1.11
CA THR A 305 23.60 21.97 -0.91
C THR A 305 24.04 20.94 0.12
N GLU A 306 23.35 20.84 1.25
CA GLU A 306 23.69 19.93 2.35
C GLU A 306 23.20 18.50 2.09
N GLN A 307 22.05 18.37 1.41
CA GLN A 307 21.43 17.08 1.10
C GLN A 307 21.22 16.18 2.34
N SER A 308 20.95 16.79 3.50
CA SER A 308 20.59 16.13 4.76
C SER A 308 19.23 16.62 5.25
N ASP A 309 18.49 15.75 5.94
CA ASP A 309 17.26 16.13 6.63
C ASP A 309 17.52 17.30 7.59
N LEU A 310 16.59 18.26 7.65
CA LEU A 310 16.70 19.46 8.47
C LEU A 310 15.50 19.60 9.42
N LEU A 311 15.74 20.13 10.60
CA LEU A 311 14.70 20.69 11.46
C LEU A 311 14.67 22.20 11.27
N LEU A 312 13.48 22.73 11.05
CA LEU A 312 13.22 24.14 10.85
C LEU A 312 12.31 24.65 11.97
N GLN A 313 12.79 25.62 12.73
CA GLN A 313 11.97 26.38 13.68
C GLN A 313 11.54 27.69 13.03
N ILE A 314 10.24 27.98 13.06
CA ILE A 314 9.68 29.27 12.68
C ILE A 314 9.04 29.91 13.90
N SER A 315 9.43 31.15 14.20
CA SER A 315 8.83 31.94 15.27
C SER A 315 8.83 33.44 14.95
N SER A 316 8.29 34.23 15.87
CA SER A 316 8.35 35.70 15.79
C SER A 316 9.77 36.26 15.84
N GLN A 317 10.74 35.48 16.34
CA GLN A 317 12.15 35.89 16.46
C GLN A 317 12.97 35.60 15.20
N GLY A 318 12.49 34.71 14.34
CA GLY A 318 13.15 34.37 13.09
C GLY A 318 12.93 32.92 12.65
N VAL A 319 13.77 32.50 11.70
CA VAL A 319 13.81 31.15 11.16
C VAL A 319 15.17 30.54 11.49
N TYR A 320 15.15 29.40 12.17
CA TYR A 320 16.35 28.68 12.60
C TYR A 320 16.36 27.26 12.05
N VAL A 321 17.54 26.76 11.73
CA VAL A 321 17.73 25.40 11.20
C VAL A 321 18.73 24.62 12.05
N ALA A 322 18.45 23.34 12.22
CA ALA A 322 19.38 22.34 12.75
C ALA A 322 19.45 21.15 11.78
N ARG A 323 20.65 20.58 11.60
CA ARG A 323 20.81 19.35 10.84
C ARG A 323 20.33 18.15 11.66
N ARG A 324 19.56 17.25 11.03
CA ARG A 324 19.00 16.07 11.72
C ARG A 324 20.08 15.07 12.17
N ASP A 325 21.24 15.06 11.53
CA ASP A 325 22.38 14.22 11.93
C ASP A 325 23.25 14.83 13.05
N ASP A 326 22.93 16.03 13.53
CA ASP A 326 23.61 16.68 14.65
C ASP A 326 22.67 16.77 15.87
N ALA A 327 22.82 15.81 16.79
CA ALA A 327 22.02 15.74 18.00
C ALA A 327 22.13 17.01 18.88
N SER A 328 23.28 17.67 18.90
CA SER A 328 23.50 18.84 19.75
C SER A 328 22.79 20.07 19.20
N GLN A 329 22.77 20.24 17.87
CA GLN A 329 21.97 21.27 17.19
C GLN A 329 20.47 20.99 17.33
N MET A 330 20.02 19.74 17.13
CA MET A 330 18.62 19.37 17.32
C MET A 330 18.13 19.71 18.73
N ALA A 331 18.89 19.32 19.76
CA ALA A 331 18.55 19.60 21.15
C ALA A 331 18.47 21.11 21.43
N SER A 332 19.43 21.89 20.92
CA SER A 332 19.45 23.35 21.09
C SER A 332 18.24 24.03 20.40
N LEU A 333 17.86 23.56 19.21
CA LEU A 333 16.68 24.06 18.49
C LEU A 333 15.37 23.70 19.21
N LEU A 334 15.26 22.49 19.77
CA LEU A 334 14.12 22.07 20.57
C LEU A 334 14.02 22.84 21.89
N ASP A 335 15.13 23.09 22.58
CA ASP A 335 15.14 23.91 23.79
C ASP A 335 14.70 25.34 23.50
N ASN A 336 15.17 25.93 22.39
CA ASN A 336 14.71 27.23 21.93
C ASN A 336 13.22 27.26 21.61
N HIS A 337 12.67 26.17 21.05
CA HIS A 337 11.23 26.02 20.81
C HIS A 337 10.43 26.00 22.12
N LEU A 338 10.89 25.27 23.13
CA LEU A 338 10.23 25.17 24.45
C LEU A 338 10.19 26.50 25.21
N LEU A 339 11.10 27.44 24.90
CA LEU A 339 11.13 28.77 25.51
C LEU A 339 10.19 29.79 24.83
N GLN A 340 9.57 29.44 23.70
CA GLN A 340 8.80 30.36 22.87
C GLN A 340 7.34 29.91 22.71
N GLU A 341 6.39 30.73 23.17
CA GLU A 341 4.95 30.39 23.17
C GLU A 341 4.32 30.23 21.76
N SER A 342 4.93 30.78 20.71
CA SER A 342 4.38 30.77 19.35
C SER A 342 5.42 30.39 18.31
N SER A 343 6.12 29.28 18.56
CA SER A 343 7.05 28.70 17.59
C SER A 343 6.57 27.35 17.06
N HIS A 344 6.95 27.05 15.83
CA HIS A 344 6.59 25.81 15.13
C HIS A 344 7.86 25.07 14.71
N ILE A 345 7.86 23.74 14.85
CA ILE A 345 8.90 22.85 14.37
C ILE A 345 8.42 22.09 13.15
N PHE A 346 9.20 22.18 12.08
CA PHE A 346 9.03 21.43 10.86
C PHE A 346 10.19 20.48 10.63
N LEU A 347 9.88 19.26 10.25
CA LEU A 347 10.82 18.31 9.70
C LEU A 347 10.82 18.46 8.17
N LEU A 348 11.96 18.85 7.63
CA LEU A 348 12.23 18.91 6.20
C LEU A 348 12.97 17.63 5.80
N LYS A 349 12.22 16.67 5.27
CA LYS A 349 12.77 15.34 4.94
C LYS A 349 13.10 15.25 3.47
N ILE A 350 14.31 14.79 3.16
CA ILE A 350 14.89 14.75 1.83
C ILE A 350 15.06 13.30 1.38
N GLN A 351 14.64 13.01 0.16
CA GLN A 351 14.89 11.74 -0.50
C GLN A 351 15.61 11.97 -1.81
N LYS A 352 16.80 11.39 -1.95
CA LYS A 352 17.52 11.36 -3.24
C LYS A 352 16.83 10.38 -4.17
N ILE A 353 16.58 10.81 -5.39
CA ILE A 353 15.85 10.04 -6.39
C ILE A 353 16.57 10.06 -7.73
N ASN A 354 16.26 9.08 -8.57
CA ASN A 354 16.71 9.02 -9.95
C ASN A 354 15.51 8.59 -10.81
N ILE A 355 15.02 9.50 -11.65
CA ILE A 355 13.85 9.25 -12.47
C ILE A 355 14.30 8.66 -13.80
N ASN A 356 13.89 7.42 -14.08
CA ASN A 356 14.01 6.83 -15.41
C ASN A 356 12.74 7.15 -16.21
N THR A 357 12.83 8.08 -17.17
CA THR A 357 11.67 8.51 -17.96
C THR A 357 11.05 7.40 -18.81
N VAL A 358 11.80 6.34 -19.12
CA VAL A 358 11.31 5.15 -19.83
C VAL A 358 10.19 4.44 -19.06
N ASP A 359 10.25 4.47 -17.72
CA ASP A 359 9.21 3.83 -16.88
C ASP A 359 7.85 4.55 -16.99
N PHE A 360 7.84 5.77 -17.56
CA PHE A 360 6.67 6.63 -17.73
C PHE A 360 6.37 6.94 -19.21
N GLU A 361 6.88 6.11 -20.13
CA GLU A 361 6.71 6.33 -21.58
C GLU A 361 5.22 6.38 -21.97
N TYR A 362 4.37 5.57 -21.31
CA TYR A 362 2.93 5.57 -21.57
C TYR A 362 2.28 6.92 -21.22
N GLU A 363 2.54 7.43 -20.02
CA GLU A 363 2.00 8.69 -19.52
C GLU A 363 2.50 9.87 -20.36
N ILE A 364 3.80 9.91 -20.67
CA ILE A 364 4.42 10.94 -21.50
C ILE A 364 3.84 10.90 -22.92
N SER A 365 3.71 9.71 -23.51
CA SER A 365 3.12 9.53 -24.85
C SER A 365 1.66 9.98 -24.89
N LYS A 366 0.88 9.70 -23.84
CA LYS A 366 -0.50 10.17 -23.72
C LYS A 366 -0.62 11.68 -23.72
N ILE A 367 0.33 12.38 -23.10
CA ILE A 367 0.40 13.85 -23.17
C ILE A 367 0.84 14.31 -24.57
N ALA A 368 1.78 13.60 -25.20
CA ALA A 368 2.33 13.94 -26.51
C ALA A 368 1.32 13.84 -27.65
N GLU A 369 0.31 12.96 -27.55
CA GLU A 369 -0.81 12.83 -28.51
C GLU A 369 -1.49 14.18 -28.79
N ASP A 370 -1.65 14.99 -27.74
CA ASP A 370 -2.43 16.25 -27.75
C ASP A 370 -1.52 17.50 -27.60
N THR A 371 -0.36 17.38 -26.95
CA THR A 371 0.55 18.49 -26.58
C THR A 371 2.04 18.07 -26.57
N PRO A 372 2.68 17.87 -27.75
CA PRO A 372 4.04 17.33 -27.83
C PRO A 372 5.11 18.21 -27.19
N ASP A 373 5.00 19.55 -27.31
CA ASP A 373 5.96 20.47 -26.69
C ASP A 373 5.94 20.37 -25.16
N TYR A 374 4.76 20.17 -24.58
CA TYR A 374 4.62 19.97 -23.14
C TYR A 374 5.25 18.65 -22.70
N ALA A 375 5.00 17.56 -23.43
CA ALA A 375 5.59 16.26 -23.14
C ALA A 375 7.13 16.31 -23.17
N ASN A 376 7.72 16.96 -24.18
CA ASN A 376 9.18 17.15 -24.26
C ASN A 376 9.73 17.98 -23.09
N ASN A 377 9.00 19.02 -22.66
CA ASN A 377 9.42 19.82 -21.51
C ASN A 377 9.27 19.06 -20.20
N LEU A 378 8.21 18.25 -20.05
CA LEU A 378 8.01 17.38 -18.90
C LEU A 378 9.15 16.37 -18.80
N GLU A 379 9.54 15.73 -19.90
CA GLU A 379 10.64 14.76 -19.91
C GLU A 379 11.97 15.39 -19.46
N ARG A 380 12.32 16.58 -19.99
CA ARG A 380 13.51 17.31 -19.50
C ARG A 380 13.39 17.67 -18.02
N ARG A 381 12.22 18.12 -17.60
CA ARG A 381 11.94 18.48 -16.20
C ARG A 381 12.08 17.28 -15.26
N LEU A 382 11.65 16.08 -15.68
CA LEU A 382 11.82 14.83 -14.93
C LEU A 382 13.30 14.46 -14.82
N ASN A 383 14.08 14.60 -15.89
CA ASN A 383 15.53 14.34 -15.87
C ASN A 383 16.31 15.32 -14.96
N ASP A 384 15.82 16.54 -14.80
CA ASP A 384 16.43 17.55 -13.93
C ASP A 384 16.14 17.31 -12.43
N ILE A 385 15.12 16.53 -12.09
CA ILE A 385 14.72 16.27 -10.70
C ILE A 385 15.64 15.19 -10.10
N GLY A 386 16.28 15.52 -8.96
CA GLY A 386 17.13 14.58 -8.22
C GLY A 386 16.79 14.45 -6.74
N ILE A 387 15.90 15.29 -6.22
CA ILE A 387 15.52 15.33 -4.80
C ILE A 387 14.00 15.50 -4.66
N ILE A 388 13.40 14.74 -3.74
CA ILE A 388 12.08 15.03 -3.18
C ILE A 388 12.28 15.61 -1.78
N ALA A 389 11.71 16.78 -1.52
CA ALA A 389 11.69 17.39 -0.19
C ALA A 389 10.25 17.49 0.32
N SER A 390 10.01 16.98 1.52
CA SER A 390 8.71 17.04 2.19
C SER A 390 8.78 17.95 3.41
N VAL A 391 7.71 18.72 3.66
CA VAL A 391 7.60 19.64 4.80
C VAL A 391 6.56 19.11 5.79
N THR A 392 6.97 18.67 6.96
CA THR A 392 6.06 18.08 7.95
C THR A 392 6.07 18.90 9.23
N ASN A 393 4.92 19.43 9.67
CA ASN A 393 4.81 20.07 10.97
C ASN A 393 4.76 19.00 12.08
N ILE A 394 5.80 18.95 12.91
CA ILE A 394 5.95 18.01 14.03
C ILE A 394 5.86 18.69 15.40
N SER A 395 5.44 19.96 15.44
CA SER A 395 5.40 20.78 16.67
C SER A 395 4.66 20.09 17.82
N SER A 396 3.57 19.36 17.52
CA SER A 396 2.79 18.61 18.52
C SER A 396 3.63 17.60 19.31
N CYS A 397 4.65 17.00 18.69
CA CYS A 397 5.49 15.99 19.34
C CYS A 397 6.63 16.61 20.16
N CYS A 398 6.98 17.87 19.86
CA CYS A 398 8.09 18.61 20.44
C CYS A 398 7.72 19.39 21.71
N THR A 399 6.50 19.19 22.23
CA THR A 399 6.06 19.77 23.51
C THR A 399 6.33 18.83 24.69
N MET A 400 6.41 19.38 25.91
CA MET A 400 6.61 18.63 27.16
C MET A 400 7.87 17.75 27.16
N LEU A 401 8.94 18.21 26.50
CA LEU A 401 10.25 17.57 26.56
C LEU A 401 11.07 18.14 27.73
N GLU A 402 12.04 17.38 28.21
CA GLU A 402 13.05 17.89 29.14
C GLU A 402 14.01 18.84 28.42
N GLN A 403 14.42 19.92 29.11
CA GLN A 403 15.45 20.81 28.59
C GLN A 403 16.80 20.08 28.53
N SER A 404 17.49 20.21 27.41
CA SER A 404 18.88 19.78 27.29
C SER A 404 19.81 20.85 27.87
N SER A 405 21.03 20.46 28.23
CA SER A 405 22.10 21.40 28.63
C SER A 405 23.01 21.75 27.43
N SER A 406 22.52 21.65 26.19
CA SER A 406 23.29 21.89 24.97
C SER A 406 23.36 23.38 24.64
N GLU A 407 24.56 23.91 24.41
CA GLU A 407 24.79 25.31 24.00
C GLU A 407 25.27 25.41 22.53
N SER A 408 24.74 24.57 21.63
CA SER A 408 25.16 24.59 20.22
C SER A 408 24.54 25.74 19.43
N VAL A 409 25.30 26.28 18.48
CA VAL A 409 24.83 27.38 17.63
C VAL A 409 23.88 26.85 16.56
N ILE A 410 22.63 27.30 16.60
CA ILE A 410 21.63 27.11 15.52
C ILE A 410 21.85 28.16 14.42
N THR A 411 21.67 27.77 13.15
CA THR A 411 21.91 28.64 12.00
C THR A 411 20.66 29.46 11.65
N ILE A 412 20.83 30.77 11.43
CA ILE A 412 19.78 31.64 10.87
C ILE A 412 19.85 31.56 9.35
N VAL A 413 18.72 31.24 8.72
CA VAL A 413 18.65 31.10 7.26
C VAL A 413 18.22 32.42 6.60
N PRO A 414 18.95 32.90 5.59
CA PRO A 414 18.51 34.04 4.79
C PRO A 414 17.29 33.67 3.92
N PRO A 415 16.36 34.60 3.65
CA PRO A 415 15.20 34.31 2.81
C PRO A 415 15.61 33.86 1.40
N TRP A 416 15.05 32.73 0.95
CA TRP A 416 15.26 32.21 -0.39
C TRP A 416 14.74 33.18 -1.46
N GLN A 417 15.52 33.40 -2.52
CA GLN A 417 15.27 34.41 -3.56
C GLN A 417 14.80 33.82 -4.90
N GLY A 418 14.52 32.52 -4.96
CA GLY A 418 14.11 31.86 -6.20
C GLY A 418 12.64 32.09 -6.56
N LYS A 419 12.18 31.46 -7.65
CA LYS A 419 10.85 31.72 -8.21
C LYS A 419 9.76 30.87 -7.56
N THR A 420 8.68 31.53 -7.16
CA THR A 420 7.50 30.84 -6.62
C THR A 420 6.78 30.05 -7.72
N THR A 421 6.56 28.75 -7.50
CA THR A 421 5.83 27.87 -8.42
C THR A 421 4.38 27.70 -7.96
N ILE A 422 3.45 27.53 -8.91
CA ILE A 422 2.05 27.20 -8.61
C ILE A 422 1.93 25.72 -8.24
N PRO A 423 1.37 25.37 -7.08
CA PRO A 423 1.20 23.98 -6.68
C PRO A 423 0.18 23.26 -7.54
N SER A 424 0.51 22.05 -7.98
CA SER A 424 -0.43 21.08 -8.51
C SER A 424 -1.01 20.21 -7.39
N TYR A 425 -2.12 19.53 -7.66
CA TYR A 425 -2.73 18.56 -6.76
C TYR A 425 -2.86 17.22 -7.49
N PHE A 426 -2.88 16.12 -6.74
CA PHE A 426 -3.09 14.79 -7.32
C PHE A 426 -4.54 14.62 -7.76
N LYS A 427 -4.72 14.38 -9.06
CA LYS A 427 -6.01 14.04 -9.67
C LYS A 427 -5.85 13.03 -10.80
N HIS A 428 -5.56 11.81 -10.39
CA HIS A 428 -5.40 10.61 -11.22
C HIS A 428 -6.51 10.46 -12.27
N THR A 429 -7.78 10.64 -11.87
CA THR A 429 -8.94 10.54 -12.78
C THR A 429 -9.65 11.88 -12.98
N ILE A 430 -9.80 12.30 -14.24
CA ILE A 430 -10.62 13.46 -14.62
C ILE A 430 -11.62 13.05 -15.71
N SER A 431 -12.89 12.95 -15.33
CA SER A 431 -13.98 12.75 -16.28
C SER A 431 -14.77 14.04 -16.49
N ARG A 432 -14.99 14.40 -17.75
CA ARG A 432 -15.77 15.58 -18.15
C ARG A 432 -16.89 15.16 -19.10
N GLU A 433 -18.09 15.68 -18.87
CA GLU A 433 -19.19 15.52 -19.82
C GLU A 433 -19.00 16.35 -21.11
N LYS A 434 -18.24 17.46 -21.03
CA LYS A 434 -18.08 18.44 -22.12
C LYS A 434 -16.62 18.88 -22.23
N SER A 435 -16.09 18.88 -23.45
CA SER A 435 -14.77 19.44 -23.76
C SER A 435 -14.73 20.95 -23.50
N ARG A 436 -13.55 21.41 -23.09
CA ARG A 436 -13.20 22.82 -22.88
C ARG A 436 -12.32 23.30 -24.03
N TYR A 437 -12.38 24.59 -24.28
CA TYR A 437 -11.61 25.24 -25.34
C TYR A 437 -10.93 26.48 -24.78
N LEU A 438 -9.69 26.73 -25.23
CA LEU A 438 -8.88 27.88 -24.85
C LEU A 438 -9.42 29.17 -25.47
N ILE A 439 -10.53 29.66 -24.91
CA ILE A 439 -11.23 30.85 -25.36
C ILE A 439 -10.88 31.97 -24.39
N ARG A 440 -10.12 32.96 -24.87
CA ARG A 440 -9.83 34.20 -24.14
C ARG A 440 -10.86 35.26 -24.52
N THR A 441 -11.84 35.50 -23.65
CA THR A 441 -12.82 36.58 -23.81
C THR A 441 -12.91 37.42 -22.56
N SER A 442 -13.02 38.74 -22.74
CA SER A 442 -13.26 39.67 -21.63
C SER A 442 -14.69 39.51 -21.13
N ILE A 443 -14.82 39.42 -19.80
CA ILE A 443 -16.08 39.30 -19.07
C ILE A 443 -16.08 40.25 -17.87
N GLN A 444 -17.26 40.60 -17.38
CA GLN A 444 -17.42 41.19 -16.05
C GLN A 444 -18.03 40.15 -15.11
N ILE A 445 -17.41 39.94 -13.95
CA ILE A 445 -17.93 39.07 -12.89
C ILE A 445 -18.42 39.95 -11.75
N LEU A 446 -19.67 39.77 -11.35
CA LEU A 446 -20.23 40.33 -10.12
C LEU A 446 -20.17 39.25 -9.04
N ALA A 447 -19.30 39.46 -8.06
CA ALA A 447 -19.10 38.58 -6.93
C ALA A 447 -19.03 39.39 -5.62
N ASN A 448 -19.72 38.94 -4.57
CA ASN A 448 -19.82 39.64 -3.29
C ASN A 448 -20.20 41.14 -3.44
N GLY A 449 -21.13 41.44 -4.35
CA GLY A 449 -21.56 42.82 -4.65
C GLY A 449 -20.55 43.68 -5.42
N THR A 450 -19.36 43.16 -5.74
CA THR A 450 -18.29 43.89 -6.45
C THR A 450 -18.15 43.38 -7.88
N LYS A 451 -17.98 44.30 -8.84
CA LYS A 451 -17.71 43.96 -10.24
C LYS A 451 -16.20 43.91 -10.50
N PHE A 452 -15.75 42.83 -11.13
CA PHE A 452 -14.38 42.67 -11.60
C PHE A 452 -14.36 42.44 -13.10
N GLN A 453 -13.38 43.04 -13.78
CA GLN A 453 -13.08 42.67 -15.16
C GLN A 453 -12.11 41.49 -15.15
N ALA A 454 -12.38 40.49 -15.98
CA ALA A 454 -11.53 39.32 -16.11
C ALA A 454 -11.47 38.86 -17.57
N THR A 455 -10.43 38.09 -17.88
CA THR A 455 -10.36 37.34 -19.13
C THR A 455 -10.48 35.86 -18.81
N THR A 456 -11.34 35.14 -19.53
CA THR A 456 -11.47 33.70 -19.35
C THR A 456 -10.17 32.97 -19.70
N VAL A 457 -9.92 31.84 -19.05
CA VAL A 457 -8.84 30.90 -19.35
C VAL A 457 -9.33 29.87 -20.36
N ASP A 458 -10.42 29.21 -20.01
CA ASP A 458 -11.13 28.26 -20.86
C ASP A 458 -12.63 28.53 -20.83
N VAL A 459 -13.34 28.06 -21.86
CA VAL A 459 -14.80 28.04 -21.91
C VAL A 459 -15.28 26.71 -22.48
N SER A 460 -16.35 26.18 -21.92
CA SER A 460 -17.11 25.03 -22.41
C SER A 460 -18.57 25.40 -22.66
N SER A 461 -19.36 24.46 -23.15
CA SER A 461 -20.81 24.68 -23.35
C SER A 461 -21.56 24.98 -22.04
N SER A 462 -20.98 24.67 -20.88
CA SER A 462 -21.65 24.72 -19.57
C SER A 462 -20.87 25.46 -18.49
N GLY A 463 -19.67 25.96 -18.75
CA GLY A 463 -18.82 26.52 -17.71
C GLY A 463 -17.62 27.24 -18.29
N LEU A 464 -16.86 27.90 -17.42
CA LEU A 464 -15.65 28.65 -17.77
C LEU A 464 -14.70 28.71 -16.57
N ALA A 465 -13.43 29.00 -16.84
CA ALA A 465 -12.44 29.32 -15.83
C ALA A 465 -11.86 30.73 -16.04
N LEU A 466 -11.38 31.37 -14.97
CA LEU A 466 -10.74 32.69 -15.00
C LEU A 466 -9.82 32.89 -13.79
N SER A 467 -8.96 33.91 -13.84
CA SER A 467 -8.17 34.40 -12.70
C SER A 467 -8.53 35.85 -12.37
N LEU A 468 -8.44 36.23 -11.09
CA LEU A 468 -8.61 37.60 -10.61
C LEU A 468 -7.35 38.03 -9.82
N PRO A 469 -6.82 39.25 -10.01
CA PRO A 469 -5.51 39.67 -9.47
C PRO A 469 -5.57 40.13 -8.00
N ARG A 470 -6.39 39.48 -7.20
CA ARG A 470 -6.53 39.72 -5.75
C ARG A 470 -7.21 38.53 -5.10
N ASP A 471 -7.11 38.44 -3.78
CA ASP A 471 -7.88 37.49 -3.01
C ASP A 471 -9.37 37.85 -3.02
N ILE A 472 -10.19 36.89 -3.48
CA ILE A 472 -11.64 36.99 -3.46
C ILE A 472 -12.18 35.70 -2.84
N ALA A 473 -12.61 35.82 -1.59
CA ALA A 473 -13.25 34.72 -0.88
C ALA A 473 -14.62 34.39 -1.51
N LEU A 474 -14.67 33.33 -2.31
CA LEU A 474 -15.91 32.75 -2.84
C LEU A 474 -16.19 31.40 -2.20
N THR A 475 -17.41 31.20 -1.75
CA THR A 475 -17.84 29.90 -1.21
C THR A 475 -18.18 28.94 -2.34
N LEU A 476 -17.70 27.69 -2.27
CA LEU A 476 -18.09 26.65 -3.22
C LEU A 476 -19.62 26.47 -3.24
N GLY A 477 -20.18 26.35 -4.44
CA GLY A 477 -21.63 26.25 -4.65
C GLY A 477 -22.38 27.59 -4.59
N SER A 478 -21.75 28.69 -4.17
CA SER A 478 -22.36 30.02 -4.24
C SER A 478 -22.54 30.48 -5.69
N ARG A 479 -23.40 31.49 -5.89
CA ARG A 479 -23.70 32.07 -7.21
C ARG A 479 -22.90 33.35 -7.44
N VAL A 480 -22.40 33.50 -8.67
CA VAL A 480 -21.85 34.74 -9.22
C VAL A 480 -22.58 35.09 -10.50
N ALA A 481 -22.60 36.36 -10.89
CA ALA A 481 -23.18 36.79 -12.17
C ALA A 481 -22.07 37.16 -13.16
N ILE A 482 -22.23 36.74 -14.42
CA ILE A 482 -21.25 36.95 -15.50
C ILE A 482 -21.88 37.73 -16.65
N ASP A 483 -21.19 38.78 -17.08
CA ASP A 483 -21.49 39.54 -18.29
C ASP A 483 -20.46 39.20 -19.38
N PHE A 484 -20.92 38.61 -20.49
CA PHE A 484 -20.07 38.39 -21.67
C PHE A 484 -20.05 39.62 -22.58
N VAL A 485 -19.25 40.62 -22.20
CA VAL A 485 -19.18 41.93 -22.87
C VAL A 485 -19.00 41.80 -24.39
N ARG A 486 -18.00 41.04 -24.84
CA ARG A 486 -17.71 40.88 -26.27
C ARG A 486 -18.76 40.06 -27.01
N TRP A 487 -19.25 38.97 -26.42
CA TRP A 487 -20.21 38.09 -27.10
C TRP A 487 -21.60 38.71 -27.19
N GLN A 488 -22.00 39.52 -26.20
CA GLN A 488 -23.25 40.27 -26.26
C GLN A 488 -23.29 41.22 -27.47
N GLN A 489 -22.16 41.82 -27.85
CA GLN A 489 -22.07 42.69 -29.03
C GLN A 489 -22.27 41.93 -30.36
N GLN A 490 -22.11 40.60 -30.35
CA GLN A 490 -22.20 39.76 -31.54
C GLN A 490 -23.59 39.16 -31.75
N THR A 491 -24.54 39.39 -30.82
CA THR A 491 -25.90 38.87 -30.91
C THR A 491 -26.90 39.79 -30.22
N SER A 492 -28.00 40.11 -30.90
CA SER A 492 -29.17 40.77 -30.30
C SER A 492 -30.27 39.78 -29.88
N ASN A 493 -30.11 38.50 -30.22
CA ASN A 493 -31.15 37.48 -30.03
C ASN A 493 -31.20 36.88 -28.62
N VAL A 494 -30.13 37.07 -27.83
CA VAL A 494 -29.99 36.52 -26.47
C VAL A 494 -29.33 37.53 -25.54
N LYS A 495 -29.78 37.57 -24.28
CA LYS A 495 -29.15 38.33 -23.19
C LYS A 495 -28.03 37.46 -22.58
N LEU A 496 -26.79 37.91 -22.71
CA LEU A 496 -25.55 37.31 -22.20
C LEU A 496 -24.97 38.13 -21.04
N THR A 497 -25.80 38.92 -20.38
CA THR A 497 -25.51 39.68 -19.17
C THR A 497 -26.28 39.12 -17.98
N GLU A 498 -25.72 39.28 -16.78
CA GLU A 498 -26.23 38.80 -15.50
C GLU A 498 -26.47 37.28 -15.49
N LEU A 499 -25.69 36.52 -16.26
CA LEU A 499 -25.83 35.08 -16.31
C LEU A 499 -25.35 34.47 -14.99
N SER A 500 -26.20 33.67 -14.36
CA SER A 500 -25.87 33.04 -13.08
C SER A 500 -24.97 31.82 -13.27
N TYR A 501 -23.87 31.77 -12.51
CA TYR A 501 -22.92 30.66 -12.46
C TYR A 501 -22.69 30.22 -11.01
N PHE A 502 -22.52 28.93 -10.80
CA PHE A 502 -22.09 28.33 -9.54
C PHE A 502 -20.57 28.25 -9.47
N VAL A 503 -20.00 28.60 -8.33
CA VAL A 503 -18.58 28.43 -8.04
C VAL A 503 -18.29 26.95 -7.81
N ARG A 504 -17.43 26.35 -8.66
CA ARG A 504 -17.03 24.93 -8.57
C ARG A 504 -15.60 24.75 -8.08
N SER A 505 -14.75 25.75 -8.24
CA SER A 505 -13.42 25.82 -7.63
C SER A 505 -13.04 27.28 -7.39
N CYS A 506 -12.36 27.56 -6.28
CA CYS A 506 -11.81 28.87 -5.95
C CYS A 506 -10.54 28.63 -5.12
N ARG A 507 -9.38 29.09 -5.61
CA ARG A 507 -8.11 28.96 -4.89
C ARG A 507 -7.31 30.24 -5.07
N PHE A 508 -6.88 30.82 -3.96
CA PHE A 508 -5.97 31.96 -3.95
C PHE A 508 -4.53 31.46 -3.88
N TRP A 509 -3.67 31.95 -4.77
CA TRP A 509 -2.24 31.64 -4.78
C TRP A 509 -1.45 32.75 -5.47
N ASN A 510 -0.38 33.21 -4.81
CA ASN A 510 0.59 34.16 -5.38
C ASN A 510 -0.08 35.44 -5.92
N GLY A 511 -0.95 36.05 -5.12
CA GLY A 511 -1.66 37.28 -5.48
C GLY A 511 -2.84 37.11 -6.44
N GLU A 512 -3.12 35.91 -6.97
CA GLU A 512 -4.25 35.64 -7.87
C GLU A 512 -5.26 34.65 -7.29
N THR A 513 -6.55 34.88 -7.53
CA THR A 513 -7.63 33.91 -7.28
C THR A 513 -8.00 33.20 -8.57
N HIS A 514 -7.74 31.89 -8.65
CA HIS A 514 -8.16 31.03 -9.75
C HIS A 514 -9.56 30.46 -9.49
N ILE A 515 -10.47 30.63 -10.44
CA ILE A 515 -11.89 30.34 -10.28
C ILE A 515 -12.38 29.45 -11.43
N GLY A 516 -13.11 28.39 -11.09
CA GLY A 516 -13.85 27.54 -12.03
C GLY A 516 -15.34 27.67 -11.78
N LEU A 517 -16.10 27.96 -12.84
CA LEU A 517 -17.52 28.27 -12.78
C LEU A 517 -18.35 27.33 -13.66
N GLU A 518 -19.54 26.95 -13.18
CA GLU A 518 -20.55 26.22 -13.94
C GLU A 518 -21.80 27.08 -14.12
N ARG A 519 -22.29 27.24 -15.34
CA ARG A 519 -23.51 28.00 -15.62
C ARG A 519 -24.71 27.31 -14.98
N ASP A 520 -25.58 28.07 -14.31
CA ASP A 520 -26.89 27.58 -13.89
C ASP A 520 -27.79 27.38 -15.11
N LYS A 521 -27.71 26.19 -15.73
CA LYS A 521 -28.51 25.85 -16.90
C LYS A 521 -30.01 25.86 -16.62
N VAL A 522 -30.42 25.51 -15.39
CA VAL A 522 -31.83 25.41 -15.01
C VAL A 522 -32.43 26.80 -14.80
N GLY A 523 -31.67 27.71 -14.17
CA GLY A 523 -32.05 29.11 -14.01
C GLY A 523 -31.90 29.97 -15.28
N THR A 524 -31.36 29.42 -16.37
CA THR A 524 -31.09 30.15 -17.62
C THR A 524 -32.07 29.73 -18.72
N THR A 525 -32.45 30.66 -19.61
CA THR A 525 -33.37 30.37 -20.71
C THR A 525 -32.81 29.35 -21.70
N PHE A 526 -33.70 28.60 -22.37
CA PHE A 526 -33.33 27.63 -23.39
C PHE A 526 -32.49 28.25 -24.52
N SER A 527 -32.88 29.44 -25.00
CA SER A 527 -32.17 30.14 -26.09
C SER A 527 -30.73 30.49 -25.73
N VAL A 528 -30.48 30.94 -24.49
CA VAL A 528 -29.12 31.20 -24.00
C VAL A 528 -28.33 29.90 -23.89
N ASN A 529 -28.89 28.84 -23.30
CA ASN A 529 -28.20 27.55 -23.23
C ASN A 529 -27.86 26.98 -24.62
N GLN A 530 -28.76 27.16 -25.59
CA GLN A 530 -28.56 26.78 -26.97
C GLN A 530 -27.48 27.63 -27.64
N PHE A 531 -27.40 28.93 -27.35
CA PHE A 531 -26.37 29.83 -27.86
C PHE A 531 -24.97 29.30 -27.59
N PHE A 532 -24.63 28.95 -26.34
CA PHE A 532 -23.28 28.46 -26.01
C PHE A 532 -22.99 27.12 -26.69
N THR A 533 -23.96 26.21 -26.69
CA THR A 533 -23.82 24.89 -27.31
C THR A 533 -23.60 25.00 -28.81
N ALA A 534 -24.42 25.81 -29.50
CA ALA A 534 -24.34 26.04 -30.93
C ALA A 534 -23.07 26.81 -31.31
N THR A 535 -22.68 27.82 -30.54
CA THR A 535 -21.48 28.63 -30.79
C THR A 535 -20.22 27.78 -30.73
N ILE A 536 -20.07 26.95 -29.69
CA ILE A 536 -18.91 26.06 -29.59
C ILE A 536 -18.94 24.99 -30.67
N LYS A 537 -20.11 24.38 -30.94
CA LYS A 537 -20.24 23.37 -32.00
C LYS A 537 -19.88 23.92 -33.38
N ARG A 538 -20.37 25.12 -33.72
CA ARG A 538 -20.13 25.77 -35.02
C ARG A 538 -18.65 26.11 -35.22
N ASN A 539 -17.98 26.58 -34.18
CA ASN A 539 -16.59 27.01 -34.26
C ASN A 539 -15.58 25.90 -33.89
N LYS A 540 -16.04 24.68 -33.60
CA LYS A 540 -15.21 23.58 -33.04
C LYS A 540 -13.90 23.35 -33.80
N ALA A 541 -13.90 23.44 -35.12
CA ALA A 541 -12.70 23.25 -35.96
C ALA A 541 -11.63 24.33 -35.80
N GLN A 542 -11.99 25.53 -35.32
CA GLN A 542 -11.08 26.66 -35.10
C GLN A 542 -10.67 26.81 -33.63
N LEU A 543 -11.30 26.04 -32.73
CA LEU A 543 -11.06 26.13 -31.29
C LEU A 543 -9.98 25.14 -30.88
N PHE A 544 -8.97 25.64 -30.16
CA PHE A 544 -7.99 24.79 -29.49
C PHE A 544 -8.64 24.13 -28.28
N LYS A 545 -8.68 22.80 -28.27
CA LYS A 545 -9.13 22.01 -27.13
C LYS A 545 -8.17 22.23 -25.96
N ASP A 546 -8.73 22.42 -24.78
CA ASP A 546 -7.95 22.45 -23.55
C ASP A 546 -7.61 21.02 -23.13
N ASN A 547 -6.31 20.70 -23.13
CA ASN A 547 -5.77 19.38 -22.84
C ASN A 547 -5.20 19.29 -21.41
N GLN A 548 -5.44 20.30 -20.57
CA GLN A 548 -4.93 20.36 -19.20
C GLN A 548 -5.42 19.18 -18.34
N ASP A 549 -6.61 18.64 -18.61
CA ASP A 549 -7.12 17.48 -17.87
C ASP A 549 -6.25 16.22 -18.11
N THR A 550 -5.78 15.99 -19.35
CA THR A 550 -4.85 14.90 -19.67
C THR A 550 -3.51 15.12 -18.98
N ILE A 551 -2.96 16.34 -19.08
CA ILE A 551 -1.70 16.71 -18.43
C ILE A 551 -1.76 16.47 -16.91
N ILE A 552 -2.78 17.00 -16.23
CA ILE A 552 -2.91 16.85 -14.77
C ILE A 552 -3.06 15.36 -14.39
N SER A 553 -3.87 14.60 -15.13
CA SER A 553 -4.06 13.17 -14.85
C SER A 553 -2.75 12.41 -14.99
N GLN A 554 -2.05 12.55 -16.12
CA GLN A 554 -0.82 11.81 -16.38
C GLN A 554 0.34 12.26 -15.47
N GLU A 555 0.48 13.57 -15.16
CA GLU A 555 1.45 14.01 -14.15
C GLU A 555 1.10 13.48 -12.75
N SER A 556 -0.19 13.36 -12.42
CA SER A 556 -0.59 12.76 -11.14
C SER A 556 -0.16 11.29 -11.06
N GLU A 557 -0.29 10.53 -12.13
CA GLU A 557 0.22 9.14 -12.20
C GLU A 557 1.74 9.10 -12.00
N ILE A 558 2.50 9.92 -12.75
CA ILE A 558 3.97 9.95 -12.65
C ILE A 558 4.43 10.32 -11.24
N PHE A 559 4.02 11.49 -10.73
CA PHE A 559 4.46 11.97 -9.43
C PHE A 559 3.87 11.14 -8.28
N GLY A 560 2.67 10.59 -8.45
CA GLY A 560 2.05 9.68 -7.48
C GLY A 560 2.83 8.38 -7.38
N SER A 561 3.23 7.80 -8.51
CA SER A 561 4.07 6.59 -8.59
C SER A 561 5.44 6.81 -7.96
N LEU A 562 6.09 7.92 -8.30
CA LEU A 562 7.38 8.30 -7.71
C LEU A 562 7.28 8.49 -6.18
N LEU A 563 6.22 9.12 -5.66
CA LEU A 563 6.02 9.21 -4.21
C LEU A 563 5.86 7.84 -3.56
N GLY A 564 5.15 6.90 -4.21
CA GLY A 564 5.01 5.53 -3.74
C GLY A 564 6.35 4.77 -3.73
N GLN A 565 7.18 4.98 -4.74
CA GLN A 565 8.51 4.35 -4.87
C GLN A 565 9.51 4.88 -3.84
N TYR A 566 9.46 6.18 -3.54
CA TYR A 566 10.42 6.88 -2.69
C TYR A 566 9.81 7.28 -1.34
N LEU A 567 8.85 6.50 -0.86
CA LEU A 567 8.12 6.76 0.37
C LEU A 567 9.05 6.75 1.58
N THR A 568 9.00 7.81 2.37
CA THR A 568 9.84 7.96 3.56
C THR A 568 9.05 7.94 4.87
N THR A 569 7.73 7.87 4.78
CA THR A 569 6.77 7.73 5.88
C THR A 569 6.14 6.35 5.86
N ILE A 570 5.35 6.01 6.87
CA ILE A 570 4.60 4.76 6.93
C ILE A 570 3.10 5.09 6.92
N PRO A 571 2.46 5.09 5.74
CA PRO A 571 1.01 5.22 5.64
C PRO A 571 0.31 3.98 6.18
N PHE A 572 -0.85 4.20 6.80
CA PHE A 572 -1.73 3.15 7.28
C PHE A 572 -3.19 3.53 7.07
N TYR A 573 -4.06 2.53 7.05
CA TYR A 573 -5.47 2.70 6.71
C TYR A 573 -6.32 2.12 7.82
N LEU A 574 -7.32 2.90 8.24
CA LEU A 574 -8.30 2.47 9.22
C LEU A 574 -9.62 2.18 8.51
N GLY A 575 -10.17 0.99 8.79
CA GLY A 575 -11.39 0.49 8.17
C GLY A 575 -12.28 -0.25 9.16
N MET A 576 -13.32 -0.86 8.65
CA MET A 576 -14.24 -1.68 9.44
C MET A 576 -14.19 -3.14 8.98
N ASP A 577 -14.16 -4.06 9.94
CA ASP A 577 -14.30 -5.49 9.66
C ASP A 577 -15.75 -5.87 9.32
N ASP A 578 -15.99 -7.15 9.07
CA ASP A 578 -17.32 -7.65 8.70
C ASP A 578 -18.36 -7.53 9.83
N ASP A 579 -17.93 -7.37 11.08
CA ASP A 579 -18.76 -7.12 12.26
C ASP A 579 -18.95 -5.60 12.54
N ASN A 580 -18.50 -4.73 11.64
CA ASN A 580 -18.43 -3.27 11.82
C ASN A 580 -17.53 -2.82 12.99
N LYS A 581 -16.56 -3.62 13.40
CA LYS A 581 -15.54 -3.20 14.38
C LYS A 581 -14.43 -2.46 13.65
N ARG A 582 -13.92 -1.42 14.28
CA ARG A 582 -12.83 -0.60 13.73
C ARG A 582 -11.51 -1.37 13.81
N ILE A 583 -10.76 -1.37 12.72
CA ILE A 583 -9.49 -2.08 12.59
C ILE A 583 -8.46 -1.23 11.83
N LEU A 584 -7.19 -1.44 12.15
CA LEU A 584 -6.04 -1.16 11.31
C LEU A 584 -6.11 -2.15 10.16
N GLN A 585 -6.61 -1.68 9.03
CA GLN A 585 -6.94 -2.49 7.87
C GLN A 585 -5.68 -2.88 7.11
N ALA A 586 -4.77 -1.92 6.91
CA ALA A 586 -3.55 -2.11 6.15
C ALA A 586 -2.48 -1.10 6.61
N VAL A 587 -1.23 -1.51 6.50
CA VAL A 587 -0.04 -0.67 6.64
C VAL A 587 0.77 -0.81 5.35
N ILE A 588 1.31 0.30 4.86
CA ILE A 588 2.14 0.26 3.66
C ILE A 588 3.53 -0.24 4.01
N SER A 589 3.93 -1.28 3.30
CA SER A 589 5.24 -1.90 3.45
C SER A 589 6.27 -1.15 2.61
N THR A 590 7.25 -0.52 3.25
CA THR A 590 8.52 -0.15 2.61
C THR A 590 9.58 -1.22 2.93
N HIS A 591 10.79 -1.11 2.40
CA HIS A 591 11.90 -2.06 2.68
C HIS A 591 12.24 -2.23 4.19
N ASN A 592 11.71 -1.36 5.06
CA ASN A 592 11.86 -1.40 6.51
C ASN A 592 10.54 -1.78 7.21
N THR A 593 10.01 -2.97 6.93
CA THR A 593 8.86 -3.47 7.70
C THR A 593 9.27 -3.71 9.14
N HIS A 594 8.80 -2.87 10.06
CA HIS A 594 8.77 -3.20 11.48
C HIS A 594 8.06 -4.54 11.71
N ASP A 595 8.40 -5.21 12.81
CA ASP A 595 7.84 -6.51 13.19
C ASP A 595 6.30 -6.48 13.13
N ASN A 596 5.69 -7.53 12.56
CA ASN A 596 4.23 -7.69 12.50
C ASN A 596 3.59 -7.57 13.90
N THR A 597 4.35 -7.90 14.96
CA THR A 597 3.91 -7.71 16.35
C THR A 597 3.66 -6.24 16.73
N LEU A 598 4.40 -5.28 16.16
CA LEU A 598 4.18 -3.84 16.39
C LEU A 598 2.84 -3.40 15.81
N TRP A 599 2.54 -3.81 14.58
CA TRP A 599 1.28 -3.44 13.92
C TRP A 599 0.06 -4.07 14.61
N LEU A 600 0.22 -5.29 15.14
CA LEU A 600 -0.79 -5.89 16.01
C LEU A 600 -0.99 -5.09 17.31
N ALA A 601 0.08 -4.54 17.90
CA ALA A 601 -0.05 -3.65 19.05
C ALA A 601 -0.73 -2.31 18.69
N PHE A 602 -0.49 -1.78 17.48
CA PHE A 602 -1.18 -0.59 16.95
C PHE A 602 -2.69 -0.79 16.81
N GLN A 603 -3.19 -2.03 16.72
CA GLN A 603 -4.64 -2.25 16.71
C GLN A 603 -5.34 -1.69 17.96
N ASN A 604 -4.64 -1.62 19.09
CA ASN A 604 -5.18 -1.08 20.33
C ASN A 604 -5.39 0.45 20.27
N LEU A 605 -4.73 1.15 19.34
CA LEU A 605 -4.88 2.60 19.16
C LEU A 605 -6.11 2.99 18.35
N VAL A 606 -6.68 2.07 17.55
CA VAL A 606 -7.68 2.39 16.52
C VAL A 606 -8.95 3.01 17.11
N THR A 607 -9.37 2.57 18.29
CA THR A 607 -10.55 3.14 18.98
C THR A 607 -10.30 4.60 19.33
N MET A 608 -9.16 4.91 19.96
CA MET A 608 -8.76 6.27 20.33
C MET A 608 -8.63 7.15 19.09
N MET A 609 -7.94 6.67 18.05
CA MET A 609 -7.78 7.39 16.78
C MET A 609 -9.14 7.72 16.14
N SER A 610 -10.11 6.81 16.23
CA SER A 610 -11.46 7.07 15.73
C SER A 610 -12.24 8.08 16.57
N GLU A 611 -12.01 8.14 17.89
CA GLU A 611 -12.64 9.14 18.76
C GLU A 611 -12.11 10.53 18.46
N LEU A 612 -10.80 10.67 18.25
CA LEU A 612 -10.17 11.93 17.82
C LEU A 612 -10.83 12.48 16.55
N LEU A 613 -11.14 11.61 15.57
CA LEU A 613 -11.76 12.00 14.31
C LEU A 613 -13.23 12.46 14.43
N ASN A 614 -13.93 12.12 15.51
CA ASN A 614 -15.33 12.52 15.73
C ASN A 614 -15.47 13.89 16.39
N SER A 615 -14.40 14.39 17.01
CA SER A 615 -14.34 15.69 17.68
C SER A 615 -13.29 16.59 17.02
N PRO A 616 -13.35 16.83 15.69
CA PRO A 616 -12.38 17.71 15.06
C PRO A 616 -12.51 19.12 15.68
N PRO A 617 -11.40 19.83 15.91
CA PRO A 617 -11.45 21.22 16.37
C PRO A 617 -12.36 22.03 15.42
N ASP A 618 -13.20 22.88 16.01
CA ASP A 618 -14.24 23.64 15.30
C ASP A 618 -13.66 24.31 14.03
N ASN A 619 -14.22 23.95 12.86
CA ASN A 619 -14.10 24.60 11.54
C ASN A 619 -13.03 24.22 10.52
N THR A 620 -12.40 23.04 10.53
CA THR A 620 -11.50 22.69 9.41
C THR A 620 -11.57 21.23 8.95
N ASN A 621 -11.31 21.00 7.65
CA ASN A 621 -10.97 19.68 7.10
C ASN A 621 -9.56 19.23 7.59
N ASP A 622 -9.13 19.69 8.76
CA ASP A 622 -7.76 19.47 9.22
C ASP A 622 -7.57 18.05 9.71
N SER A 623 -6.35 17.60 9.52
CA SER A 623 -5.83 16.38 10.10
C SER A 623 -5.47 16.57 11.57
N ILE A 624 -5.44 15.47 12.30
CA ILE A 624 -5.05 15.41 13.70
C ILE A 624 -3.59 14.99 13.78
N HIS A 625 -2.79 15.64 14.63
CA HIS A 625 -1.35 15.41 14.78
C HIS A 625 -1.03 15.07 16.24
N PHE A 626 -0.27 14.01 16.49
CA PHE A 626 0.18 13.63 17.83
C PHE A 626 1.38 12.68 17.75
N GLY A 627 2.18 12.61 18.82
CA GLY A 627 3.28 11.66 18.99
C GLY A 627 2.79 10.29 19.44
N ILE A 628 3.42 9.25 18.90
CA ILE A 628 3.30 7.86 19.33
C ILE A 628 4.69 7.39 19.75
N TYR A 629 4.80 6.91 20.99
CA TYR A 629 6.04 6.45 21.58
C TYR A 629 5.92 4.97 21.91
N CYS A 630 6.81 4.14 21.37
CA CYS A 630 6.77 2.71 21.63
C CYS A 630 8.13 2.08 21.92
N TYR A 631 8.13 1.07 22.77
CA TYR A 631 9.27 0.19 23.02
C TYR A 631 8.81 -1.25 23.27
N GLN A 632 9.70 -2.20 23.00
CA GLN A 632 9.47 -3.60 23.28
C GLN A 632 10.16 -4.00 24.59
N ASP A 633 9.45 -4.67 25.49
CA ASP A 633 10.05 -5.22 26.69
C ASP A 633 10.83 -6.52 26.42
N ASN A 634 11.56 -6.99 27.44
CA ASN A 634 12.35 -8.24 27.35
C ASN A 634 11.50 -9.50 27.12
N SER A 635 10.17 -9.41 27.25
CA SER A 635 9.23 -10.51 26.97
C SER A 635 8.69 -10.46 25.54
N GLY A 636 9.10 -9.47 24.73
CA GLY A 636 8.64 -9.29 23.36
C GLY A 636 7.34 -8.49 23.23
N ASN A 637 6.79 -7.93 24.31
CA ASN A 637 5.55 -7.17 24.25
C ASN A 637 5.82 -5.69 23.97
N TRP A 638 5.04 -5.11 23.05
CA TRP A 638 5.08 -3.69 22.74
C TRP A 638 4.27 -2.87 23.74
N HIS A 639 4.92 -1.87 24.31
CA HIS A 639 4.31 -0.82 25.13
C HIS A 639 4.19 0.43 24.28
N ILE A 640 2.99 0.97 24.13
CA ILE A 640 2.72 2.14 23.30
C ILE A 640 1.99 3.20 24.13
N LYS A 641 2.42 4.46 24.03
CA LYS A 641 1.73 5.63 24.56
C LYS A 641 1.68 6.74 23.53
N THR A 642 0.65 7.58 23.64
CA THR A 642 0.49 8.76 22.79
C THR A 642 0.63 10.07 23.58
N ASP A 643 0.82 11.20 22.90
CA ASP A 643 0.80 12.53 23.55
C ASP A 643 -0.53 12.79 24.30
N HIS A 644 -1.63 12.14 23.91
CA HIS A 644 -2.91 12.25 24.60
C HIS A 644 -2.95 11.52 25.96
N GLU A 645 -2.02 10.60 26.21
CA GLU A 645 -1.91 9.83 27.46
C GLU A 645 -0.79 10.33 28.37
N LEU A 646 0.12 11.16 27.84
CA LEU A 646 1.29 11.69 28.54
C LEU A 646 1.00 13.14 28.95
N SER A 647 0.49 13.32 30.17
CA SER A 647 -0.11 14.59 30.60
C SER A 647 0.88 15.61 31.17
N SER A 648 2.13 15.21 31.39
CA SER A 648 3.17 16.08 31.95
C SER A 648 4.55 15.75 31.39
N THR A 649 5.46 16.73 31.46
CA THR A 649 6.88 16.55 31.10
C THR A 649 7.52 15.37 31.82
N ASN A 650 7.23 15.20 33.11
CA ASN A 650 7.79 14.09 33.90
C ASN A 650 7.29 12.72 33.41
N GLU A 651 5.98 12.58 33.13
CA GLU A 651 5.42 11.32 32.60
C GLU A 651 6.02 10.97 31.23
N LYS A 652 6.10 11.96 30.33
CA LYS A 652 6.68 11.80 29.00
C LYS A 652 8.16 11.41 29.07
N SER A 653 8.93 12.10 29.90
CA SER A 653 10.35 11.79 30.13
C SER A 653 10.60 10.42 30.74
N VAL A 654 9.80 9.98 31.72
CA VAL A 654 9.95 8.63 32.30
C VAL A 654 9.70 7.55 31.25
N PHE A 655 8.68 7.74 30.39
CA PHE A 655 8.39 6.79 29.33
C PHE A 655 9.48 6.78 28.25
N ILE A 656 9.93 7.96 27.78
CA ILE A 656 11.00 8.08 26.79
C ILE A 656 12.29 7.44 27.31
N ASN A 657 12.74 7.79 28.52
CA ASN A 657 13.97 7.22 29.09
C ASN A 657 13.91 5.69 29.18
N ARG A 658 12.75 5.11 29.54
CA ARG A 658 12.57 3.64 29.54
C ARG A 658 12.61 3.05 28.13
N ALA A 659 12.02 3.74 27.16
CA ALA A 659 12.06 3.31 25.77
C ALA A 659 13.51 3.29 25.25
N LEU A 660 14.31 4.32 25.57
CA LEU A 660 15.71 4.42 25.16
C LEU A 660 16.62 3.35 25.78
N THR A 661 16.24 2.74 26.91
CA THR A 661 16.98 1.59 27.47
C THR A 661 16.61 0.25 26.83
N SER A 662 15.61 0.22 25.95
CA SER A 662 15.13 -1.00 25.28
C SER A 662 15.76 -1.13 23.89
N GLU A 663 16.10 -2.35 23.47
CA GLU A 663 16.73 -2.61 22.17
C GLU A 663 15.84 -2.17 21.00
N HIS A 664 14.54 -2.47 21.07
CA HIS A 664 13.57 -2.08 20.07
C HIS A 664 12.70 -0.93 20.60
N HIS A 665 12.92 0.27 20.08
CA HIS A 665 12.10 1.44 20.37
C HIS A 665 11.94 2.33 19.14
N HIS A 666 10.77 2.91 18.99
CA HIS A 666 10.44 3.80 17.88
C HIS A 666 9.53 4.93 18.37
N PHE A 667 9.81 6.15 17.93
CA PHE A 667 8.94 7.30 18.14
C PHE A 667 8.48 7.82 16.80
N PHE A 668 7.18 8.06 16.69
CA PHE A 668 6.53 8.51 15.46
C PHE A 668 5.76 9.80 15.72
N HIS A 669 5.89 10.75 14.81
CA HIS A 669 4.84 11.73 14.57
C HIS A 669 3.73 11.01 13.79
N CYS A 670 2.52 10.99 14.32
CA CYS A 670 1.34 10.44 13.68
C CYS A 670 0.45 11.57 13.20
N ARG A 671 -0.01 11.45 11.96
CA ARG A 671 -1.08 12.28 11.42
C ARG A 671 -2.25 11.43 10.98
N LEU A 672 -3.46 11.86 11.27
CA LEU A 672 -4.71 11.20 10.88
C LEU A 672 -5.57 12.12 10.02
N CYS A 673 -6.01 11.61 8.86
CA CYS A 673 -6.93 12.29 7.96
C CYS A 673 -8.22 11.48 7.80
N PRO A 674 -9.41 12.08 8.00
CA PRO A 674 -10.67 11.39 7.73
C PRO A 674 -10.85 11.11 6.23
N VAL A 675 -11.43 9.95 5.92
CA VAL A 675 -11.79 9.55 4.55
C VAL A 675 -13.26 9.83 4.30
N LYS A 676 -13.57 10.56 3.21
CA LYS A 676 -14.96 10.81 2.82
C LYS A 676 -15.48 9.65 1.98
N TYR A 677 -16.64 9.10 2.35
CA TYR A 677 -17.26 7.96 1.63
C TYR A 677 -17.44 8.22 0.12
N THR A 678 -17.66 9.48 -0.27
CA THR A 678 -17.85 9.89 -1.67
C THR A 678 -16.61 9.71 -2.55
N TRP A 679 -15.41 9.60 -1.96
CA TRP A 679 -14.17 9.56 -2.72
C TRP A 679 -14.03 8.30 -3.57
N PHE A 680 -14.42 7.15 -3.06
CA PHE A 680 -14.42 5.91 -3.84
C PHE A 680 -15.34 5.99 -5.07
N ALA A 681 -16.48 6.66 -4.96
CA ALA A 681 -17.40 6.85 -6.08
C ALA A 681 -16.84 7.77 -7.19
N GLN A 682 -15.80 8.57 -6.88
CA GLN A 682 -15.13 9.47 -7.84
C GLN A 682 -14.03 8.74 -8.64
N GLU A 683 -13.61 7.55 -8.23
CA GLU A 683 -12.64 6.72 -8.95
C GLU A 683 -13.33 6.02 -10.14
N THR A 684 -13.71 6.79 -11.17
CA THR A 684 -14.54 6.26 -12.27
C THR A 684 -13.82 5.17 -13.07
N GLU A 685 -12.52 5.32 -13.29
CA GLU A 685 -11.72 4.37 -14.07
C GLU A 685 -11.49 3.07 -13.31
N LEU A 686 -11.08 3.13 -12.03
CA LEU A 686 -10.99 1.97 -11.15
C LEU A 686 -12.33 1.22 -11.07
N ASN A 687 -13.45 1.95 -10.93
CA ASN A 687 -14.77 1.33 -10.88
C ASN A 687 -15.14 0.62 -12.19
N ARG A 688 -14.73 1.17 -13.34
CA ARG A 688 -14.91 0.55 -14.65
C ARG A 688 -14.06 -0.72 -14.78
N GLN A 689 -12.79 -0.68 -14.37
CA GLN A 689 -11.89 -1.84 -14.39
C GLN A 689 -12.41 -2.95 -13.47
N LEU A 690 -12.84 -2.61 -12.25
CA LEU A 690 -13.50 -3.54 -11.32
C LEU A 690 -14.78 -4.14 -11.91
N LEU A 691 -15.58 -3.35 -12.65
CA LEU A 691 -16.80 -3.85 -13.29
C LEU A 691 -16.47 -4.87 -14.38
N ASN A 692 -15.41 -4.66 -15.16
CA ASN A 692 -14.96 -5.62 -16.17
C ASN A 692 -14.53 -6.95 -15.53
N LEU A 693 -13.83 -6.89 -14.39
CA LEU A 693 -13.38 -8.07 -13.65
C LEU A 693 -14.50 -8.78 -12.88
N ARG A 694 -15.66 -8.14 -12.69
CA ARG A 694 -16.81 -8.72 -11.97
C ARG A 694 -17.34 -9.97 -12.66
N ASN A 695 -17.30 -10.01 -13.99
CA ASN A 695 -17.74 -11.19 -14.76
C ASN A 695 -16.87 -12.42 -14.48
N HIS A 696 -15.62 -12.19 -14.03
CA HIS A 696 -14.65 -13.23 -13.68
C HIS A 696 -14.73 -13.64 -12.21
N SER A 697 -14.61 -12.65 -11.32
CA SER A 697 -14.44 -12.86 -9.89
C SER A 697 -15.45 -12.05 -9.09
N PRO A 698 -16.76 -12.36 -9.19
CA PRO A 698 -17.82 -11.52 -8.61
C PRO A 698 -17.70 -11.38 -7.09
N HIS A 699 -17.34 -12.47 -6.39
CA HIS A 699 -17.13 -12.45 -4.95
C HIS A 699 -15.92 -11.58 -4.57
N LYS A 700 -14.80 -11.69 -5.31
CA LYS A 700 -13.59 -10.91 -5.02
C LYS A 700 -13.79 -9.42 -5.26
N VAL A 701 -14.41 -9.06 -6.38
CA VAL A 701 -14.75 -7.66 -6.68
C VAL A 701 -15.71 -7.09 -5.62
N LYS A 702 -16.71 -7.86 -5.19
CA LYS A 702 -17.65 -7.41 -4.13
C LYS A 702 -16.92 -7.16 -2.81
N GLN A 703 -16.03 -8.07 -2.41
CA GLN A 703 -15.24 -7.95 -1.18
C GLN A 703 -14.32 -6.73 -1.23
N MET A 704 -13.57 -6.55 -2.32
CA MET A 704 -12.68 -5.41 -2.52
C MET A 704 -13.42 -4.07 -2.49
N LYS A 705 -14.57 -3.95 -3.17
CA LYS A 705 -15.43 -2.76 -3.08
C LYS A 705 -15.93 -2.51 -1.67
N SER A 706 -16.30 -3.57 -0.94
CA SER A 706 -16.69 -3.44 0.45
C SER A 706 -15.53 -2.87 1.27
N ILE A 707 -14.31 -3.41 1.12
CA ILE A 707 -13.11 -2.95 1.84
C ILE A 707 -12.88 -1.46 1.61
N PHE A 708 -12.91 -1.00 0.35
CA PHE A 708 -12.71 0.41 0.04
C PHE A 708 -13.78 1.32 0.65
N LEU A 709 -15.03 0.87 0.65
CA LEU A 709 -16.14 1.60 1.29
C LEU A 709 -16.08 1.58 2.82
N SER A 710 -15.29 0.69 3.42
CA SER A 710 -15.15 0.59 4.87
C SER A 710 -14.12 1.56 5.45
N PHE A 711 -13.28 2.18 4.62
CA PHE A 711 -12.25 3.11 5.09
C PHE A 711 -12.88 4.35 5.69
N PHE A 712 -12.43 4.71 6.88
CA PHE A 712 -12.86 5.93 7.56
C PHE A 712 -11.70 6.90 7.83
N ALA A 713 -10.44 6.44 7.76
CA ALA A 713 -9.28 7.30 7.89
C ALA A 713 -8.04 6.73 7.19
N VAL A 714 -7.15 7.65 6.78
CA VAL A 714 -5.76 7.35 6.45
C VAL A 714 -4.89 8.00 7.50
N GLY A 715 -3.93 7.25 8.01
CA GLY A 715 -2.89 7.77 8.86
C GLY A 715 -1.52 7.70 8.20
N GLU A 716 -0.61 8.51 8.70
CA GLU A 716 0.79 8.51 8.30
C GLU A 716 1.68 8.61 9.53
N LEU A 717 2.72 7.77 9.58
CA LEU A 717 3.74 7.82 10.62
C LEU A 717 5.06 8.34 10.03
N THR A 718 5.60 9.38 10.65
CA THR A 718 6.93 9.90 10.37
C THR A 718 7.84 9.56 11.54
N GLY A 719 8.93 8.83 11.30
CA GLY A 719 9.90 8.50 12.34
C GLY A 719 10.60 9.75 12.87
N ILE A 720 10.57 9.94 14.19
CA ILE A 720 11.15 11.07 14.93
C ILE A 720 11.99 10.61 16.13
N THR A 721 12.40 9.34 16.17
CA THR A 721 13.14 8.76 17.30
C THR A 721 14.37 9.59 17.65
N ASP A 722 15.24 9.81 16.68
CA ASP A 722 16.46 10.59 16.80
C ASP A 722 16.22 12.03 17.25
N ILE A 723 15.17 12.67 16.72
CA ILE A 723 14.77 14.04 17.06
C ILE A 723 14.42 14.15 18.54
N ILE A 724 13.56 13.26 19.02
CA ILE A 724 13.12 13.29 20.42
C ILE A 724 14.25 12.85 21.35
N SER A 725 15.04 11.85 20.96
CA SER A 725 16.17 11.35 21.74
C SER A 725 17.26 12.40 21.97
N ALA A 726 17.41 13.39 21.08
CA ALA A 726 18.42 14.44 21.19
C ALA A 726 18.39 15.18 22.54
N ASN A 727 17.21 15.40 23.12
CA ASN A 727 17.05 16.04 24.43
C ASN A 727 17.39 15.14 25.64
N TYR A 728 17.62 13.84 25.41
CA TYR A 728 17.82 12.84 26.46
C TYR A 728 19.20 12.16 26.42
N THR A 729 19.95 12.27 25.31
CA THR A 729 21.25 11.60 25.10
C THR A 729 22.45 12.21 25.81
N ASN A 730 22.35 13.44 26.34
CA ASN A 730 23.46 14.16 26.99
C ASN A 730 23.42 14.10 28.54
N LYS A 731 22.94 13.00 29.13
CA LYS A 731 22.93 12.77 30.58
C LYS A 731 23.90 11.69 31.03
#